data_AF-A0A1J1J0T9-F1
#
_entry.id   AF-A0A1J1J0T9-F1
#
_cell.length_a   1.000
_cell.length_b   1.000
_cell.length_c   1.000
_cell.angle_alpha   90.00
_cell.angle_beta   90.00
_cell.angle_gamma   90.00
#
_symmetry.space_group_name_H-M   'P 1'
#
loop_
_entity.id
_entity.type
_entity.pdbx_description
1 polymer ?
#
loop_
_entity_poly.entity_id
_entity_poly.type
_entity_poly.pdbx_seq_one_letter_code
_entity_poly.pdbx_strand_id
1 'polypeptide(L)'
;MLDSKHTSLVLITLIVVLRAGYAQRIQEARSVEVPKILRGSWFSWEGYSKLTVLDVKSMSDHGKIIDLQRNGSDFVMIFKDRSCYYCVKAFTRTNNVFEKLEGPCVNINSYEEPTFENVCKGIRSDQQLITYFNDNYVPLLCRSSLEGVWQFAYQNRFRFTGECDNPDAKVQSCQTAGTQFLITNQKFNITYKKCPGMDGTFDGVVEYSCLGDWFVGKNHYFAVANTKESRKDEKFRCFLKNRDDDLYLGVSITAECNTLQTVEKSPERMRITPVKAEVVEPGCRLPQNFSGEWINTANIDADVFINETHIIETYYPDKARYRRTVYVCREQRDTRIMMARLTVDGCQKDYVCFDFVPKHHNIIRYRRGLAVIKDDFSTVCSWVQFPNKEQWRYDLYLARHPVPVRCPVAGKYNFTQKGEHPFKTRILGGVTLSPRPDIRCKQNISDLSVCDTDQKEMWIDENYCLSVDHLGRPVDIYSDPDYKMKCIGFWKENLRSYLITYDDLDPLSRYRCWVYQRADLNRVLMSQAVGAFCSINQEVTSTNYTEGAVVALDMVEYERERDQCPLHFDDVVDHYTRMSKIGNQKRVVGVLLGCWRAKGVLDVSNSFAVPFDEDEKDKSVWFLDHDYLESMYGMFKKVNARERVVGWYHTGPKLHQNDIAINELLRRYCPNSILVIIDAKPKDLGLPTEAYIAVEEVHEDGTPTSKTFEHVPSEIGAEEAEEVGVEHLLRDIKDTTVGSLSQKVTNQLLGLKGLNSQLRDIKNYLQKVGNGELPINHQITYQLQDIFNLLPDISHDNFTDTLYIKTNDQMLVVYLASLVRSIIALHNLINNKLTEVCQD
;
A
#
# COMPACT_ATOMS: atom_id res chain seq x y z
N MET A 1 -43.98 85.36 9.52
CA MET A 1 -43.81 84.65 8.22
C MET A 1 -42.62 85.21 7.47
N LEU A 2 -41.40 85.03 8.01
CA LEU A 2 -40.18 85.65 7.49
C LEU A 2 -39.05 84.64 7.16
N ASP A 3 -39.31 83.32 7.22
CA ASP A 3 -38.27 82.29 7.04
C ASP A 3 -38.43 81.38 5.81
N SER A 4 -39.26 81.75 4.83
CA SER A 4 -39.50 80.90 3.65
C SER A 4 -38.80 81.34 2.35
N LYS A 5 -38.10 82.49 2.35
CA LYS A 5 -37.48 83.04 1.11
C LYS A 5 -35.98 82.80 0.98
N HIS A 6 -35.27 82.39 2.03
CA HIS A 6 -33.83 82.10 1.97
C HIS A 6 -33.49 80.66 1.51
N THR A 7 -34.42 79.71 1.67
CA THR A 7 -34.19 78.30 1.28
C THR A 7 -34.36 78.05 -0.22
N SER A 8 -35.20 78.82 -0.93
CA SER A 8 -35.38 78.67 -2.38
C SER A 8 -34.23 79.23 -3.23
N LEU A 9 -33.50 80.26 -2.76
CA LEU A 9 -32.40 80.85 -3.52
C LEU A 9 -31.13 79.97 -3.48
N VAL A 10 -30.91 79.26 -2.36
CA VAL A 10 -29.79 78.33 -2.19
C VAL A 10 -30.00 77.03 -3.00
N LEU A 11 -31.25 76.57 -3.13
CA LEU A 11 -31.56 75.37 -3.92
C LEU A 11 -31.38 75.60 -5.43
N ILE A 12 -31.74 76.77 -5.94
CA ILE A 12 -31.62 77.11 -7.37
C ILE A 12 -30.14 77.35 -7.76
N THR A 13 -29.34 77.95 -6.86
CA THR A 13 -27.89 78.12 -7.10
C THR A 13 -27.13 76.80 -7.05
N LEU A 14 -27.51 75.86 -6.17
CA LEU A 14 -26.94 74.50 -6.16
C LEU A 14 -27.29 73.69 -7.43
N ILE A 15 -28.51 73.82 -7.97
CA ILE A 15 -28.93 73.10 -9.19
C ILE A 15 -28.22 73.66 -10.44
N VAL A 16 -27.96 74.97 -10.51
CA VAL A 16 -27.22 75.59 -11.63
C VAL A 16 -25.72 75.25 -11.57
N VAL A 17 -25.12 75.20 -10.37
CA VAL A 17 -23.71 74.78 -10.21
C VAL A 17 -23.55 73.27 -10.45
N LEU A 18 -24.53 72.44 -10.08
CA LEU A 18 -24.54 71.00 -10.42
C LEU A 18 -24.77 70.75 -11.92
N ARG A 19 -25.56 71.56 -12.63
CA ARG A 19 -25.72 71.45 -14.09
C ARG A 19 -24.54 72.01 -14.88
N ALA A 20 -23.89 73.08 -14.41
CA ALA A 20 -22.66 73.60 -15.02
C ALA A 20 -21.45 72.69 -14.75
N GLY A 21 -21.39 72.04 -13.57
CA GLY A 21 -20.36 71.05 -13.22
C GLY A 21 -20.52 69.69 -13.92
N TYR A 22 -21.73 69.35 -14.40
CA TYR A 22 -21.95 68.14 -15.21
C TYR A 22 -21.76 68.37 -16.72
N ALA A 23 -21.86 69.61 -17.22
CA ALA A 23 -21.69 69.93 -18.64
C ALA A 23 -20.22 70.20 -19.06
N GLN A 24 -19.27 70.21 -18.13
CA GLN A 24 -17.83 70.38 -18.41
C GLN A 24 -16.97 69.13 -18.13
N ARG A 25 -17.59 67.95 -18.00
CA ARG A 25 -16.83 66.71 -17.70
C ARG A 25 -17.15 65.49 -18.56
N ILE A 26 -17.73 65.67 -19.75
CA ILE A 26 -17.78 64.62 -20.78
C ILE A 26 -17.50 65.24 -22.15
N GLN A 27 -16.27 65.75 -22.30
CA GLN A 27 -15.63 65.85 -23.61
C GLN A 27 -14.12 65.66 -23.43
N GLU A 28 -13.73 64.64 -22.66
CA GLU A 28 -12.47 63.98 -22.92
C GLU A 28 -12.65 63.28 -24.28
N ALA A 29 -12.09 63.87 -25.33
CA ALA A 29 -11.74 63.12 -26.52
C ALA A 29 -10.98 61.88 -26.04
N ARG A 30 -11.61 60.70 -26.06
CA ARG A 30 -10.93 59.42 -25.85
C ARG A 30 -9.78 59.41 -26.85
N SER A 31 -8.57 59.67 -26.38
CA SER A 31 -7.38 59.53 -27.21
C SER A 31 -7.22 58.04 -27.46
N VAL A 32 -7.73 57.57 -28.59
CA VAL A 32 -7.53 56.18 -29.03
C VAL A 32 -6.05 56.01 -29.33
N GLU A 33 -5.39 55.14 -28.58
CA GLU A 33 -3.98 54.82 -28.74
C GLU A 33 -3.80 53.33 -29.04
N VAL A 34 -2.79 53.02 -29.85
CA VAL A 34 -2.36 51.63 -30.08
C VAL A 34 -1.91 51.03 -28.73
N PRO A 35 -2.31 49.80 -28.36
CA PRO A 35 -1.89 49.19 -27.10
C PRO A 35 -0.36 49.06 -26.99
N LYS A 36 0.20 49.31 -25.80
CA LYS A 36 1.65 49.28 -25.57
C LYS A 36 2.34 47.97 -26.02
N ILE A 37 1.63 46.84 -25.95
CA ILE A 37 2.13 45.52 -26.34
C ILE A 37 2.38 45.41 -27.85
N LEU A 38 1.61 46.15 -28.66
CA LEU A 38 1.73 46.16 -30.12
C LEU A 38 2.67 47.26 -30.63
N ARG A 39 3.11 48.18 -29.76
CA ARG A 39 3.99 49.28 -30.16
C ARG A 39 5.40 48.76 -30.41
N GLY A 40 6.04 49.27 -31.46
CA GLY A 40 7.41 48.91 -31.84
C GLY A 40 7.58 48.64 -33.32
N SER A 41 8.75 48.14 -33.68
CA SER A 41 9.14 47.76 -35.04
C SER A 41 8.93 46.27 -35.25
N TRP A 42 8.13 45.92 -36.25
CA TRP A 42 7.73 44.54 -36.52
C TRP A 42 8.11 44.13 -37.94
N PHE A 43 8.63 42.92 -38.08
CA PHE A 43 8.98 42.30 -39.34
C PHE A 43 7.92 41.28 -39.74
N SER A 44 7.50 41.31 -41.00
CA SER A 44 6.62 40.31 -41.61
C SER A 44 7.12 39.94 -43.00
N TRP A 45 6.77 38.72 -43.41
CA TRP A 45 6.95 38.25 -44.78
C TRP A 45 5.57 38.20 -45.45
N GLU A 46 5.37 39.05 -46.46
CA GLU A 46 4.12 39.17 -47.24
C GLU A 46 4.42 38.92 -48.73
N GLY A 47 5.24 37.90 -49.03
CA GLY A 47 5.85 37.65 -50.34
C GLY A 47 7.11 38.47 -50.62
N TYR A 48 7.34 39.53 -49.84
CA TYR A 48 8.59 40.27 -49.72
C TYR A 48 8.80 40.69 -48.26
N SER A 49 10.05 41.05 -47.91
CA SER A 49 10.39 41.54 -46.58
C SER A 49 9.76 42.90 -46.30
N LYS A 50 8.89 42.99 -45.29
CA LYS A 50 8.22 44.23 -44.89
C LYS A 50 8.53 44.56 -43.43
N LEU A 51 8.83 45.82 -43.16
CA LEU A 51 9.02 46.35 -41.81
C LEU A 51 7.89 47.33 -41.52
N THR A 52 7.12 47.06 -40.47
CA THR A 52 6.00 47.90 -40.03
C THR A 52 6.31 48.49 -38.66
N VAL A 53 6.21 49.80 -38.53
CA VAL A 53 6.34 50.50 -37.24
C VAL A 53 4.94 50.87 -36.73
N LEU A 54 4.67 50.48 -35.49
CA LEU A 54 3.44 50.78 -34.75
C LEU A 54 3.77 51.78 -33.65
N ASP A 55 3.42 53.04 -33.89
CA ASP A 55 3.56 54.14 -32.94
C ASP A 55 2.30 54.28 -32.08
N VAL A 56 2.31 55.24 -31.16
CA VAL A 56 1.16 55.52 -30.26
C VAL A 56 -0.14 55.77 -31.04
N LYS A 57 -0.05 56.43 -32.20
CA LYS A 57 -1.22 56.88 -32.98
C LYS A 57 -1.21 56.47 -34.46
N SER A 58 -0.22 55.73 -34.92
CA SER A 58 -0.09 55.40 -36.35
C SER A 58 0.56 54.04 -36.60
N MET A 59 0.23 53.46 -37.74
CA MET A 59 0.85 52.25 -38.29
C MET A 59 1.44 52.59 -39.66
N SER A 60 2.66 52.13 -39.93
CA SER A 60 3.28 52.25 -41.25
C SER A 60 2.34 51.69 -42.33
N ASP A 61 2.24 52.38 -43.47
CA ASP A 61 1.37 52.07 -44.62
C ASP A 61 -0.16 52.14 -44.40
N HIS A 62 -0.63 52.36 -43.17
CA HIS A 62 -2.07 52.39 -42.85
C HIS A 62 -2.56 53.70 -42.20
N GLY A 63 -1.65 54.60 -41.82
CA GLY A 63 -1.99 55.95 -41.34
C GLY A 63 -2.34 56.00 -39.86
N LYS A 64 -3.29 56.87 -39.46
CA LYS A 64 -3.60 57.15 -38.05
C LYS A 64 -4.73 56.27 -37.52
N ILE A 65 -4.64 55.85 -36.26
CA ILE A 65 -5.72 55.09 -35.60
C ILE A 65 -6.93 56.00 -35.33
N ILE A 66 -8.12 55.51 -35.66
CA ILE A 66 -9.39 56.20 -35.45
C ILE A 66 -10.15 55.57 -34.30
N ASP A 67 -10.27 54.25 -34.32
CA ASP A 67 -11.01 53.49 -33.31
C ASP A 67 -10.34 52.15 -33.02
N LEU A 68 -10.57 51.63 -31.81
CA LEU A 68 -10.03 50.36 -31.32
C LEU A 68 -11.08 49.63 -30.50
N GLN A 69 -11.33 48.37 -30.88
CA GLN A 69 -12.15 47.44 -30.13
C GLN A 69 -11.28 46.30 -29.61
N ARG A 70 -11.41 45.98 -28.31
CA ARG A 70 -10.72 44.87 -27.67
C ARG A 70 -11.70 43.72 -27.46
N ASN A 71 -11.33 42.52 -27.90
CA ASN A 71 -12.06 41.29 -27.63
C ASN A 71 -11.11 40.27 -26.98
N GLY A 72 -11.09 40.22 -25.65
CA GLY A 72 -10.13 39.39 -24.90
C GLY A 72 -8.68 39.85 -25.09
N SER A 73 -7.85 38.98 -25.69
CA SER A 73 -6.46 39.25 -26.11
C SER A 73 -6.35 39.91 -27.49
N ASP A 74 -7.44 39.94 -28.25
CA ASP A 74 -7.42 40.33 -29.65
C ASP A 74 -7.85 41.81 -29.78
N PHE A 75 -7.24 42.50 -30.74
CA PHE A 75 -7.50 43.91 -31.00
C PHE A 75 -7.99 44.08 -32.43
N VAL A 76 -9.12 44.75 -32.61
CA VAL A 76 -9.59 45.21 -33.92
C VAL A 76 -9.36 46.70 -33.98
N MET A 77 -8.55 47.14 -34.94
CA MET A 77 -8.11 48.52 -35.09
C MET A 77 -8.54 49.06 -36.45
N ILE A 78 -9.09 50.27 -36.44
CA ILE A 78 -9.39 51.01 -37.66
C ILE A 78 -8.33 52.08 -37.84
N PHE A 79 -7.58 51.97 -38.94
CA PHE A 79 -6.63 52.99 -39.36
C PHE A 79 -7.17 53.78 -40.54
N LYS A 80 -6.81 55.06 -40.61
CA LYS A 80 -7.15 55.95 -41.71
C LYS A 80 -5.89 56.50 -42.35
N ASP A 81 -5.74 56.25 -43.65
CA ASP A 81 -4.77 56.92 -44.50
C ASP A 81 -5.49 57.67 -45.61
N ARG A 82 -5.31 59.00 -45.65
CA ARG A 82 -5.99 59.91 -46.59
C ARG A 82 -7.52 59.72 -46.57
N SER A 83 -8.10 59.12 -47.62
CA SER A 83 -9.54 58.84 -47.77
C SER A 83 -9.93 57.39 -47.45
N CYS A 84 -8.95 56.53 -47.19
CA CYS A 84 -9.11 55.09 -47.06
C CYS A 84 -9.10 54.65 -45.59
N TYR A 85 -9.98 53.71 -45.24
CA TYR A 85 -10.00 53.04 -43.95
C TYR A 85 -9.51 51.59 -44.08
N TYR A 86 -8.62 51.20 -43.18
CA TYR A 86 -8.10 49.83 -43.06
C TYR A 86 -8.58 49.22 -41.75
N CYS A 87 -9.15 48.03 -41.82
CA CYS A 87 -9.44 47.22 -40.64
C CYS A 87 -8.32 46.20 -40.45
N VAL A 88 -7.65 46.27 -39.29
CA VAL A 88 -6.60 45.34 -38.89
C VAL A 88 -7.05 44.64 -37.62
N LYS A 89 -7.18 43.32 -37.69
CA LYS A 89 -7.44 42.47 -36.54
C LYS A 89 -6.13 41.80 -36.12
N ALA A 90 -5.59 42.21 -34.98
CA ALA A 90 -4.37 41.69 -34.39
C ALA A 90 -4.67 40.68 -33.28
N PHE A 91 -4.06 39.51 -33.39
CA PHE A 91 -4.09 38.41 -32.43
C PHE A 91 -2.77 38.40 -31.66
N THR A 92 -2.79 38.91 -30.44
CA THR A 92 -1.56 38.90 -29.61
C THR A 92 -1.26 37.48 -29.16
N ARG A 93 -0.10 36.94 -29.57
CA ARG A 93 0.34 35.60 -29.15
C ARG A 93 1.28 35.72 -27.96
N THR A 94 2.35 36.50 -28.13
CA THR A 94 3.35 36.79 -27.09
C THR A 94 3.82 38.23 -27.21
N ASN A 95 4.71 38.68 -26.30
CA ASN A 95 5.26 40.03 -26.37
C ASN A 95 6.14 40.26 -27.62
N ASN A 96 6.63 39.19 -28.25
CA ASN A 96 7.51 39.29 -29.42
C ASN A 96 6.84 38.84 -30.73
N VAL A 97 5.63 38.28 -30.66
CA VAL A 97 4.93 37.74 -31.82
C VAL A 97 3.43 38.03 -31.72
N PHE A 98 2.87 38.59 -32.79
CA PHE A 98 1.43 38.63 -32.98
C PHE A 98 1.08 38.27 -34.43
N GLU A 99 -0.15 37.85 -34.66
CA GLU A 99 -0.64 37.56 -36.01
C GLU A 99 -1.68 38.62 -36.39
N LYS A 100 -1.79 38.98 -37.67
CA LYS A 100 -2.82 39.91 -38.15
C LYS A 100 -3.68 39.30 -39.24
N LEU A 101 -4.92 39.76 -39.30
CA LEU A 101 -5.76 39.76 -40.50
C LEU A 101 -5.99 41.21 -40.89
N GLU A 102 -5.88 41.50 -42.18
CA GLU A 102 -6.14 42.83 -42.71
C GLU A 102 -7.19 42.77 -43.81
N GLY A 103 -8.15 43.68 -43.75
CA GLY A 103 -9.12 43.89 -44.81
C GLY A 103 -8.55 44.78 -45.93
N PRO A 104 -9.14 44.72 -47.13
CA PRO A 104 -8.83 45.69 -48.18
C PRO A 104 -9.21 47.12 -47.76
N CYS A 105 -8.62 48.10 -48.44
CA CYS A 105 -8.95 49.51 -48.30
C CYS A 105 -10.45 49.77 -48.58
N VAL A 106 -11.17 50.38 -47.63
CA VAL A 106 -12.58 50.79 -47.81
C VAL A 106 -12.68 52.31 -47.81
N ASN A 107 -13.28 52.88 -48.86
CA ASN A 107 -13.60 54.31 -48.91
C ASN A 107 -15.04 54.50 -48.41
N ILE A 108 -15.20 55.28 -47.34
CA ILE A 108 -16.51 55.63 -46.79
C ILE A 108 -16.85 57.06 -47.19
N ASN A 109 -18.11 57.31 -47.57
CA ASN A 109 -18.62 58.63 -47.90
C ASN A 109 -18.56 59.56 -46.67
N SER A 110 -18.30 60.85 -46.87
CA SER A 110 -18.12 61.85 -45.79
C SER A 110 -19.30 62.01 -44.82
N TYR A 111 -20.46 61.39 -45.09
CA TYR A 111 -21.68 61.45 -44.29
C TYR A 111 -21.92 60.22 -43.40
N GLU A 112 -21.14 59.15 -43.56
CA GLU A 112 -21.30 57.89 -42.82
C GLU A 112 -20.13 57.70 -41.85
N GLU A 113 -20.41 57.34 -40.60
CA GLU A 113 -19.38 57.13 -39.59
C GLU A 113 -18.66 55.78 -39.81
N PRO A 114 -17.31 55.72 -39.64
CA PRO A 114 -16.55 54.51 -39.82
C PRO A 114 -16.75 53.55 -38.64
N THR A 115 -17.82 52.77 -38.68
CA THR A 115 -18.09 51.70 -37.70
C THR A 115 -17.30 50.43 -38.03
N PHE A 116 -16.96 49.64 -37.01
CA PHE A 116 -16.31 48.33 -37.18
C PHE A 116 -17.06 47.42 -38.15
N GLU A 117 -18.39 47.43 -38.07
CA GLU A 117 -19.23 46.59 -38.90
C GLU A 117 -19.15 46.98 -40.38
N ASN A 118 -18.94 48.25 -40.73
CA ASN A 118 -18.82 48.71 -42.11
C ASN A 118 -17.40 48.56 -42.68
N VAL A 119 -16.37 48.88 -41.89
CA VAL A 119 -14.96 48.83 -42.36
C VAL A 119 -14.44 47.39 -42.38
N CYS A 120 -14.81 46.54 -41.42
CA CYS A 120 -14.26 45.20 -41.27
C CYS A 120 -15.01 44.11 -42.06
N LYS A 121 -16.04 44.45 -42.88
CA LYS A 121 -16.77 43.46 -43.72
C LYS A 121 -15.86 42.69 -44.66
N GLY A 122 -14.75 43.30 -45.09
CA GLY A 122 -13.79 42.71 -46.02
C GLY A 122 -12.89 41.63 -45.41
N ILE A 123 -12.88 41.44 -44.08
CA ILE A 123 -12.10 40.39 -43.45
C ILE A 123 -12.85 39.06 -43.57
N ARG A 124 -12.29 38.15 -44.37
CA ARG A 124 -12.83 36.80 -44.50
C ARG A 124 -12.25 35.88 -43.42
N SER A 125 -13.04 34.90 -42.99
CA SER A 125 -12.61 33.89 -42.01
C SER A 125 -11.56 32.91 -42.55
N ASP A 126 -11.44 32.77 -43.88
CA ASP A 126 -10.50 31.88 -44.56
C ASP A 126 -9.20 32.55 -45.00
N GLN A 127 -9.01 33.83 -44.70
CA GLN A 127 -7.78 34.56 -44.99
C GLN A 127 -6.61 34.01 -44.16
N GLN A 128 -5.43 33.88 -44.79
CA GLN A 128 -4.23 33.45 -44.09
C GLN A 128 -3.74 34.53 -43.11
N LEU A 129 -3.43 34.10 -41.89
CA LEU A 129 -2.84 34.96 -40.88
C LEU A 129 -1.42 35.35 -41.30
N ILE A 130 -1.08 36.63 -41.13
CA ILE A 130 0.27 37.13 -41.35
C ILE A 130 0.96 37.25 -40.00
N THR A 131 2.10 36.59 -39.83
CA THR A 131 2.87 36.61 -38.57
C THR A 131 3.80 37.82 -38.53
N TYR A 132 3.78 38.55 -37.42
CA TYR A 132 4.64 39.70 -37.14
C TYR A 132 5.63 39.34 -36.03
N PHE A 133 6.93 39.53 -36.29
CA PHE A 133 8.00 39.32 -35.31
C PHE A 133 8.57 40.66 -34.87
N ASN A 134 8.75 40.85 -33.56
CA ASN A 134 9.39 42.04 -33.04
C ASN A 134 10.87 42.08 -33.45
N ASP A 135 11.29 43.16 -34.13
CA ASP A 135 12.68 43.34 -34.56
C ASP A 135 13.62 43.52 -33.36
N ASN A 136 13.13 44.17 -32.31
CA ASN A 136 13.81 44.40 -31.03
C ASN A 136 13.21 43.49 -29.93
N TYR A 137 13.23 42.19 -30.20
CA TYR A 137 12.65 41.20 -29.30
C TYR A 137 13.38 41.09 -27.95
N VAL A 138 12.63 40.74 -26.91
CA VAL A 138 13.18 40.38 -25.60
C VAL A 138 13.20 38.85 -25.50
N PRO A 139 14.37 38.19 -25.41
CA PRO A 139 14.44 36.74 -25.33
C PRO A 139 13.63 36.18 -24.16
N LEU A 140 12.81 35.16 -24.42
CA LEU A 140 12.03 34.44 -23.41
C LEU A 140 12.66 33.09 -23.08
N LEU A 141 12.21 32.47 -21.99
CA LEU A 141 12.67 31.15 -21.57
C LEU A 141 12.20 30.06 -22.56
N CYS A 142 13.12 29.29 -23.14
CA CYS A 142 12.81 28.22 -24.09
C CYS A 142 12.17 26.98 -23.46
N ARG A 143 12.11 26.91 -22.12
CA ARG A 143 11.67 25.73 -21.36
C ARG A 143 10.23 25.30 -21.72
N SER A 144 9.34 26.25 -21.96
CA SER A 144 7.96 25.96 -22.37
C SER A 144 7.88 25.36 -23.77
N SER A 145 8.82 25.72 -24.66
CA SER A 145 8.86 25.31 -26.05
C SER A 145 9.53 23.94 -26.24
N LEU A 146 10.79 23.81 -25.81
CA LEU A 146 11.60 22.62 -25.98
C LEU A 146 12.68 22.57 -24.90
N GLU A 147 12.69 21.52 -24.08
CA GLU A 147 13.71 21.23 -23.07
C GLU A 147 14.29 19.84 -23.39
N GLY A 148 15.60 19.64 -23.22
CA GLY A 148 16.22 18.32 -23.44
C GLY A 148 17.30 18.28 -24.53
N VAL A 149 17.95 17.13 -24.64
CA VAL A 149 18.81 16.75 -25.77
C VAL A 149 18.05 15.75 -26.63
N TRP A 150 17.91 16.08 -27.91
CA TRP A 150 17.15 15.27 -28.86
C TRP A 150 18.04 14.94 -30.04
N GLN A 151 18.15 13.67 -30.40
CA GLN A 151 18.64 13.29 -31.71
C GLN A 151 17.49 13.47 -32.70
N PHE A 152 17.79 13.95 -33.91
CA PHE A 152 16.74 14.14 -34.90
C PHE A 152 17.16 13.66 -36.28
N ALA A 153 16.20 13.02 -36.95
CA ALA A 153 16.25 12.79 -38.38
C ALA A 153 15.40 13.87 -39.06
N TYR A 154 15.87 14.45 -40.15
CA TYR A 154 15.16 15.55 -40.82
C TYR A 154 14.91 15.28 -42.29
N GLN A 155 13.75 15.73 -42.76
CA GLN A 155 13.31 15.67 -44.13
C GLN A 155 12.95 17.09 -44.58
N ASN A 156 13.50 17.53 -45.71
CA ASN A 156 13.17 18.84 -46.30
C ASN A 156 12.56 18.63 -47.69
N ARG A 157 11.26 18.92 -47.82
CA ARG A 157 10.48 18.63 -49.04
C ARG A 157 10.96 19.41 -50.28
N PHE A 158 11.70 20.51 -50.07
CA PHE A 158 12.15 21.40 -51.15
C PHE A 158 13.61 21.19 -51.54
N ARG A 159 14.43 20.54 -50.69
CA ARG A 159 15.88 20.38 -50.93
C ARG A 159 16.28 19.00 -51.41
N PHE A 160 15.71 17.94 -50.85
CA PHE A 160 16.09 16.57 -51.19
C PHE A 160 14.94 15.57 -50.94
N THR A 161 15.06 14.39 -51.53
CA THR A 161 14.07 13.31 -51.39
C THR A 161 14.57 12.28 -50.40
N GLY A 162 13.78 11.95 -49.39
CA GLY A 162 14.14 11.01 -48.32
C GLY A 162 14.33 11.68 -46.96
N GLU A 163 14.70 10.90 -45.96
CA GLU A 163 14.93 11.34 -44.58
C GLU A 163 16.41 11.19 -44.24
N CYS A 164 17.03 12.27 -43.73
CA CYS A 164 18.40 12.27 -43.27
C CYS A 164 18.45 11.92 -41.79
N ASP A 165 18.86 10.69 -41.50
CA ASP A 165 19.10 10.19 -40.16
C ASP A 165 20.61 10.04 -39.93
N ASN A 166 21.18 10.95 -39.16
CA ASN A 166 22.59 10.92 -38.75
C ASN A 166 22.65 10.97 -37.22
N PRO A 167 23.36 10.05 -36.55
CA PRO A 167 23.43 10.00 -35.08
C PRO A 167 24.02 11.25 -34.43
N ASP A 168 24.87 11.99 -35.15
CA ASP A 168 25.47 13.23 -34.64
C ASP A 168 24.55 14.46 -34.77
N ALA A 169 23.41 14.33 -35.46
CA ALA A 169 22.43 15.40 -35.59
C ALA A 169 21.60 15.51 -34.30
N LYS A 170 21.76 16.63 -33.59
CA LYS A 170 21.11 16.84 -32.29
C LYS A 170 20.62 18.26 -32.05
N VAL A 171 19.49 18.35 -31.36
CA VAL A 171 18.96 19.58 -30.75
C VAL A 171 19.38 19.58 -29.29
N GLN A 172 20.04 20.64 -28.84
CA GLN A 172 20.47 20.82 -27.46
C GLN A 172 19.81 22.07 -26.87
N SER A 173 18.77 21.86 -26.07
CA SER A 173 18.06 22.90 -25.31
C SER A 173 18.24 22.67 -23.82
N CYS A 174 19.49 22.81 -23.39
CA CYS A 174 19.94 22.54 -22.02
C CYS A 174 20.54 23.77 -21.36
N GLN A 175 20.29 23.94 -20.07
CA GLN A 175 20.94 24.99 -19.29
C GLN A 175 22.41 24.62 -19.06
N THR A 176 23.33 25.56 -19.27
CA THR A 176 24.74 25.39 -18.90
C THR A 176 24.94 25.87 -17.46
N ALA A 177 25.36 24.97 -16.56
CA ALA A 177 25.63 25.31 -15.17
C ALA A 177 26.91 26.15 -15.04
N GLY A 178 26.87 27.27 -14.31
CA GLY A 178 28.06 28.04 -13.91
C GLY A 178 28.20 29.47 -14.44
N THR A 179 27.23 30.02 -15.17
CA THR A 179 27.29 31.44 -15.55
C THR A 179 26.72 32.32 -14.43
N GLN A 180 27.42 33.39 -14.06
CA GLN A 180 27.05 34.32 -12.97
C GLN A 180 25.73 35.09 -13.22
N PHE A 181 25.09 34.95 -14.39
CA PHE A 181 24.08 35.90 -14.86
C PHE A 181 22.62 35.38 -14.95
N LEU A 182 22.30 34.13 -14.57
CA LEU A 182 20.91 33.61 -14.65
C LEU A 182 20.26 33.64 -16.07
N ILE A 183 21.02 33.88 -17.15
CA ILE A 183 20.52 34.03 -18.55
C ILE A 183 20.38 32.67 -19.28
N THR A 184 20.46 31.54 -18.59
CA THR A 184 20.91 30.27 -19.22
C THR A 184 19.86 29.48 -20.02
N ASN A 185 18.65 29.99 -20.25
CA ASN A 185 17.59 29.24 -20.95
C ASN A 185 16.89 30.00 -22.07
N GLN A 186 17.47 31.09 -22.55
CA GLN A 186 16.84 31.91 -23.60
C GLN A 186 17.20 31.45 -25.02
N LYS A 187 18.15 30.51 -25.13
CA LYS A 187 18.68 30.03 -26.40
C LYS A 187 18.84 28.52 -26.41
N PHE A 188 18.80 27.93 -27.61
CA PHE A 188 19.12 26.52 -27.85
C PHE A 188 19.81 26.35 -29.20
N ASN A 189 20.52 25.24 -29.35
CA ASN A 189 21.33 24.96 -30.54
C ASN A 189 20.80 23.75 -31.30
N ILE A 190 20.72 23.85 -32.63
CA ILE A 190 20.47 22.71 -33.52
C ILE A 190 21.74 22.43 -34.31
N THR A 191 22.23 21.20 -34.24
CA THR A 191 23.39 20.71 -34.99
C THR A 191 22.91 19.85 -36.15
N TYR A 192 23.00 20.38 -37.36
CA TYR A 192 22.75 19.64 -38.59
C TYR A 192 24.01 18.91 -39.04
N LYS A 193 23.82 17.70 -39.57
CA LYS A 193 24.89 16.87 -40.10
C LYS A 193 24.54 16.34 -41.48
N LYS A 194 25.54 16.29 -42.37
CA LYS A 194 25.39 15.74 -43.71
C LYS A 194 25.18 14.22 -43.65
N CYS A 195 24.24 13.69 -44.44
CA CYS A 195 24.04 12.25 -44.56
C CYS A 195 24.83 11.68 -45.75
N PRO A 196 25.44 10.48 -45.60
CA PRO A 196 26.15 9.83 -46.70
C PRO A 196 25.17 9.46 -47.82
N GLY A 197 25.49 9.84 -49.07
CA GLY A 197 24.69 9.51 -50.25
C GLY A 197 23.50 10.43 -50.54
N MET A 198 23.33 11.55 -49.82
CA MET A 198 22.26 12.51 -50.08
C MET A 198 22.78 13.91 -50.37
N ASP A 199 22.60 14.34 -51.61
CA ASP A 199 22.90 15.70 -52.05
C ASP A 199 21.82 16.66 -51.53
N GLY A 200 22.23 17.82 -51.00
CA GLY A 200 21.33 18.81 -50.37
C GLY A 200 21.27 18.77 -48.84
N THR A 201 21.90 17.78 -48.20
CA THR A 201 22.17 17.79 -46.75
C THR A 201 23.42 18.62 -46.43
N PHE A 202 23.46 19.26 -45.25
CA PHE A 202 24.55 20.18 -44.87
C PHE A 202 25.00 19.98 -43.43
N ASP A 203 26.26 20.32 -43.15
CA ASP A 203 26.81 20.38 -41.81
C ASP A 203 26.78 21.82 -41.29
N GLY A 204 26.19 22.05 -40.12
CA GLY A 204 26.12 23.39 -39.54
C GLY A 204 25.46 23.43 -38.17
N VAL A 205 25.86 24.41 -37.35
CA VAL A 205 25.25 24.64 -36.03
C VAL A 205 24.50 25.96 -36.07
N VAL A 206 23.20 25.90 -35.79
CA VAL A 206 22.30 27.07 -35.73
C VAL A 206 21.93 27.34 -34.28
N GLU A 207 22.12 28.59 -33.82
CA GLU A 207 21.76 29.04 -32.47
C GLU A 207 20.49 29.89 -32.54
N TYR A 208 19.43 29.39 -31.91
CA TYR A 208 18.13 30.04 -31.85
C TYR A 208 17.87 30.68 -30.48
N SER A 209 17.32 31.88 -30.48
CA SER A 209 16.77 32.57 -29.31
C SER A 209 15.25 32.44 -29.31
N CYS A 210 14.64 32.09 -28.18
CA CYS A 210 13.20 31.92 -28.09
C CYS A 210 12.45 33.26 -27.99
N LEU A 211 11.43 33.42 -28.83
CA LEU A 211 10.56 34.60 -28.86
C LEU A 211 9.27 34.38 -28.07
N GLY A 212 8.85 33.12 -27.93
CA GLY A 212 7.69 32.69 -27.16
C GLY A 212 6.89 31.59 -27.87
N ASP A 213 5.92 31.04 -27.16
CA ASP A 213 5.08 29.93 -27.60
C ASP A 213 3.59 30.14 -27.30
N TRP A 214 2.73 29.50 -28.07
CA TRP A 214 1.28 29.56 -27.92
C TRP A 214 0.60 28.29 -28.46
N PHE A 215 -0.65 28.06 -28.06
CA PHE A 215 -1.43 26.89 -28.45
C PHE A 215 -2.61 27.30 -29.34
N VAL A 216 -2.83 26.54 -30.41
CA VAL A 216 -4.02 26.65 -31.26
C VAL A 216 -4.65 25.26 -31.37
N GLY A 217 -5.71 25.02 -30.60
CA GLY A 217 -6.31 23.69 -30.48
C GLY A 217 -5.32 22.68 -29.89
N LYS A 218 -4.94 21.67 -30.70
CA LYS A 218 -3.96 20.63 -30.32
C LYS A 218 -2.53 20.97 -30.70
N ASN A 219 -2.34 22.00 -31.50
CA ASN A 219 -1.04 22.39 -32.04
C ASN A 219 -0.35 23.38 -31.10
N HIS A 220 0.92 23.13 -30.83
CA HIS A 220 1.82 23.99 -30.05
C HIS A 220 2.80 24.66 -31.00
N TYR A 221 2.67 25.96 -31.14
CA TYR A 221 3.55 26.78 -31.96
C TYR A 221 4.56 27.49 -31.09
N PHE A 222 5.80 27.58 -31.54
CA PHE A 222 6.80 28.44 -30.92
C PHE A 222 7.66 29.12 -31.96
N ALA A 223 8.00 30.38 -31.67
CA ALA A 223 8.75 31.24 -32.56
C ALA A 223 10.16 31.46 -32.01
N VAL A 224 11.12 31.50 -32.93
CA VAL A 224 12.53 31.66 -32.59
C VAL A 224 13.24 32.59 -33.57
N ALA A 225 14.33 33.18 -33.11
CA ALA A 225 15.22 34.02 -33.91
C ALA A 225 16.63 33.44 -33.95
N ASN A 226 17.16 33.18 -35.14
CA ASN A 226 18.55 32.81 -35.34
C ASN A 226 19.45 34.01 -34.97
N THR A 227 20.36 33.80 -34.03
CA THR A 227 21.21 34.87 -33.50
C THR A 227 22.39 35.19 -34.40
N LYS A 228 22.80 34.24 -35.25
CA LYS A 228 23.94 34.39 -36.17
C LYS A 228 23.54 34.90 -37.55
N GLU A 229 22.24 34.93 -37.85
CA GLU A 229 21.73 35.36 -39.14
C GLU A 229 21.41 36.86 -39.15
N SER A 230 21.91 37.55 -40.17
CA SER A 230 21.69 38.99 -40.37
C SER A 230 20.46 39.27 -41.23
N ARG A 231 20.14 38.37 -42.16
CA ARG A 231 19.01 38.45 -43.07
C ARG A 231 17.70 38.18 -42.34
N LYS A 232 16.82 39.19 -42.25
CA LYS A 232 15.60 39.13 -41.44
C LYS A 232 14.61 38.05 -41.90
N ASP A 233 14.55 37.78 -43.20
CA ASP A 233 13.73 36.73 -43.82
C ASP A 233 14.13 35.32 -43.39
N GLU A 234 15.43 35.09 -43.15
CA GLU A 234 15.94 33.79 -42.70
C GLU A 234 16.13 33.73 -41.18
N LYS A 235 16.20 34.88 -40.52
CA LYS A 235 16.40 35.05 -39.08
C LYS A 235 15.25 34.45 -38.26
N PHE A 236 14.00 34.71 -38.64
CA PHE A 236 12.84 34.27 -37.87
C PHE A 236 12.30 32.93 -38.37
N ARG A 237 12.00 32.02 -37.44
CA ARG A 237 11.47 30.69 -37.73
C ARG A 237 10.34 30.34 -36.78
N CYS A 238 9.37 29.58 -37.27
CA CYS A 238 8.33 28.99 -36.47
C CYS A 238 8.51 27.48 -36.42
N PHE A 239 8.14 26.92 -35.28
CA PHE A 239 8.11 25.49 -35.04
C PHE A 239 6.70 25.09 -34.64
N LEU A 240 6.31 23.89 -35.04
CA LEU A 240 5.01 23.30 -34.73
C LEU A 240 5.20 21.90 -34.16
N LYS A 241 4.65 21.68 -32.97
CA LYS A 241 4.51 20.37 -32.34
C LYS A 241 3.04 20.03 -32.17
N ASN A 242 2.64 18.78 -32.33
CA ASN A 242 1.29 18.34 -32.03
C ASN A 242 1.24 17.74 -30.62
N ARG A 243 0.18 18.03 -29.85
CA ARG A 243 0.00 17.43 -28.51
C ARG A 243 -0.20 15.92 -28.56
N ASP A 244 -0.82 15.40 -29.63
CA ASP A 244 -1.10 13.97 -29.80
C ASP A 244 0.09 13.20 -30.42
N ASP A 245 0.99 13.90 -31.11
CA ASP A 245 2.18 13.34 -31.77
C ASP A 245 3.40 14.19 -31.43
N ASP A 246 4.12 13.79 -30.39
CA ASP A 246 5.28 14.47 -29.85
C ASP A 246 6.62 14.00 -30.45
N LEU A 247 6.57 13.00 -31.33
CA LEU A 247 7.75 12.44 -32.00
C LEU A 247 8.22 13.30 -33.18
N TYR A 248 7.33 14.15 -33.72
CA TYR A 248 7.65 14.98 -34.88
C TYR A 248 7.53 16.47 -34.56
N LEU A 249 8.44 17.23 -35.18
CA LEU A 249 8.51 18.68 -35.10
C LEU A 249 8.52 19.25 -36.52
N GLY A 250 7.59 20.15 -36.81
CA GLY A 250 7.53 20.86 -38.09
C GLY A 250 8.26 22.20 -37.98
N VAL A 251 9.03 22.57 -39.00
CA VAL A 251 9.83 23.81 -39.04
C VAL A 251 9.50 24.61 -40.30
N SER A 252 9.38 25.93 -40.17
CA SER A 252 9.13 26.83 -41.29
C SER A 252 10.42 27.18 -42.05
N ILE A 253 10.33 27.25 -43.38
CA ILE A 253 11.44 27.69 -44.26
C ILE A 253 11.51 29.21 -44.45
N THR A 254 10.46 29.94 -44.06
CA THR A 254 10.37 31.40 -44.10
C THR A 254 9.93 31.91 -42.72
N ALA A 255 10.01 33.23 -42.53
CA ALA A 255 9.46 33.94 -41.38
C ALA A 255 7.92 34.00 -41.41
N GLU A 256 7.27 32.83 -41.49
CA GLU A 256 5.82 32.69 -41.54
C GLU A 256 5.38 31.44 -40.76
N CYS A 257 4.52 31.62 -39.74
CA CYS A 257 3.98 30.48 -39.00
C CYS A 257 2.77 29.84 -39.70
N ASN A 258 2.12 30.54 -40.62
CA ASN A 258 0.90 30.08 -41.30
C ASN A 258 1.12 28.86 -42.23
N THR A 259 2.35 28.64 -42.70
CA THR A 259 2.76 27.49 -43.51
C THR A 259 2.66 26.18 -42.73
N LEU A 260 2.72 26.25 -41.40
CA LEU A 260 2.68 25.12 -40.50
C LEU A 260 1.22 24.79 -40.12
N GLN A 261 0.50 24.11 -41.01
CA GLN A 261 -0.86 23.63 -40.71
C GLN A 261 -0.83 22.33 -39.89
N THR A 262 -0.03 21.35 -40.32
CA THR A 262 0.20 20.08 -39.64
C THR A 262 1.68 19.73 -39.74
N VAL A 263 2.17 18.91 -38.80
CA VAL A 263 3.57 18.48 -38.79
C VAL A 263 3.94 17.71 -40.07
N GLU A 264 3.03 16.92 -40.62
CA GLU A 264 3.26 16.19 -41.88
C GLU A 264 3.35 17.07 -43.12
N LYS A 265 2.58 18.17 -43.16
CA LYS A 265 2.60 19.12 -44.28
C LYS A 265 3.68 20.19 -44.14
N SER A 266 4.46 20.16 -43.06
CA SER A 266 5.50 21.15 -42.81
C SER A 266 6.60 21.10 -43.89
N PRO A 267 7.18 22.27 -44.26
CA PRO A 267 8.29 22.34 -45.21
C PRO A 267 9.49 21.48 -44.82
N GLU A 268 9.86 21.54 -43.54
CA GLU A 268 10.90 20.73 -42.93
C GLU A 268 10.29 19.98 -41.75
N ARG A 269 10.41 18.66 -41.79
CA ARG A 269 9.90 17.75 -40.77
C ARG A 269 11.08 17.11 -40.07
N MET A 270 11.09 17.16 -38.75
CA MET A 270 12.08 16.50 -37.90
C MET A 270 11.42 15.40 -37.10
N ARG A 271 11.93 14.17 -37.16
CA ARG A 271 11.62 13.09 -36.23
C ARG A 271 12.61 13.17 -35.07
N ILE A 272 12.14 13.51 -33.88
CA ILE A 272 12.97 13.69 -32.69
C ILE A 272 12.92 12.44 -31.81
N THR A 273 14.06 12.09 -31.22
CA THR A 273 14.18 11.01 -30.24
C THR A 273 15.00 11.53 -29.04
N PRO A 274 14.53 11.32 -27.80
CA PRO A 274 15.23 11.82 -26.62
C PRO A 274 16.54 11.06 -26.41
N VAL A 275 17.62 11.79 -26.16
CA VAL A 275 18.94 11.22 -25.83
C VAL A 275 19.28 11.59 -24.39
N LYS A 276 19.80 10.62 -23.63
CA LYS A 276 20.28 10.88 -22.26
C LYS A 276 21.46 11.86 -22.32
N ALA A 277 21.29 13.04 -21.72
CA ALA A 277 22.27 14.11 -21.76
C ALA A 277 23.53 13.81 -20.94
N GLU A 278 23.37 13.20 -19.75
CA GLU A 278 24.47 12.91 -18.82
C GLU A 278 24.23 11.58 -18.07
N VAL A 279 25.30 10.83 -17.84
CA VAL A 279 25.28 9.63 -16.98
C VAL A 279 25.90 10.01 -15.64
N VAL A 280 25.15 9.79 -14.56
CA VAL A 280 25.63 10.01 -13.19
C VAL A 280 26.09 8.69 -12.61
N GLU A 281 27.33 8.61 -12.14
CA GLU A 281 27.83 7.42 -11.45
C GLU A 281 27.21 7.29 -10.05
N PRO A 282 26.77 6.08 -9.65
CA PRO A 282 26.18 5.86 -8.34
C PRO A 282 27.25 5.91 -7.24
N GLY A 283 26.98 6.66 -6.17
CA GLY A 283 27.86 6.80 -5.00
C GLY A 283 27.44 5.95 -3.79
N CYS A 284 26.22 5.39 -3.81
CA CYS A 284 25.72 4.51 -2.75
C CYS A 284 24.90 3.35 -3.31
N ARG A 285 24.65 2.35 -2.47
CA ARG A 285 23.76 1.21 -2.76
C ARG A 285 22.54 1.29 -1.86
N LEU A 286 21.36 1.07 -2.45
CA LEU A 286 20.10 0.96 -1.74
C LEU A 286 20.03 -0.34 -0.94
N PRO A 287 19.28 -0.36 0.18
CA PRO A 287 19.05 -1.59 0.94
C PRO A 287 18.45 -2.69 0.06
N GLN A 288 18.96 -3.93 0.20
CA GLN A 288 18.53 -5.07 -0.62
C GLN A 288 17.02 -5.32 -0.54
N ASN A 289 16.41 -5.06 0.62
CA ASN A 289 14.97 -5.23 0.87
C ASN A 289 14.06 -4.36 -0.01
N PHE A 290 14.60 -3.36 -0.72
CA PHE A 290 13.81 -2.48 -1.60
C PHE A 290 13.82 -2.94 -3.06
N SER A 291 14.68 -3.91 -3.40
CA SER A 291 14.84 -4.34 -4.79
C SER A 291 13.56 -5.00 -5.29
N GLY A 292 13.06 -4.58 -6.45
CA GLY A 292 11.85 -5.14 -7.03
C GLY A 292 10.99 -4.14 -7.81
N GLU A 293 9.79 -4.59 -8.16
CA GLU A 293 8.77 -3.80 -8.84
C GLU A 293 7.73 -3.30 -7.83
N TRP A 294 7.46 -2.01 -7.89
CA TRP A 294 6.61 -1.27 -6.97
C TRP A 294 5.66 -0.35 -7.73
N ILE A 295 4.61 0.09 -7.05
CA ILE A 295 3.61 1.04 -7.52
C ILE A 295 3.60 2.23 -6.56
N ASN A 296 3.67 3.43 -7.11
CA ASN A 296 3.68 4.68 -6.36
C ASN A 296 2.29 5.30 -6.25
N THR A 297 1.74 5.34 -5.04
CA THR A 297 0.41 5.91 -4.80
C THR A 297 0.38 7.44 -4.90
N ALA A 298 1.53 8.12 -4.92
CA ALA A 298 1.60 9.58 -4.99
C ALA A 298 1.27 10.14 -6.39
N ASN A 299 1.53 9.37 -7.44
CA ASN A 299 1.51 9.80 -8.83
C ASN A 299 0.66 8.84 -9.69
N ILE A 300 -0.68 8.93 -9.66
CA ILE A 300 -1.61 8.13 -10.49
C ILE A 300 -1.12 6.67 -10.68
N ASP A 301 -0.77 6.01 -9.57
CA ASP A 301 -0.22 4.64 -9.53
C ASP A 301 0.93 4.38 -10.51
N ALA A 302 1.95 5.26 -10.50
CA ALA A 302 3.12 5.13 -11.35
C ALA A 302 3.92 3.86 -11.05
N ASP A 303 4.44 3.23 -12.11
CA ASP A 303 5.29 2.05 -12.01
C ASP A 303 6.69 2.46 -11.54
N VAL A 304 7.20 1.79 -10.52
CA VAL A 304 8.50 2.06 -9.93
C VAL A 304 9.34 0.79 -9.90
N PHE A 305 10.49 0.82 -10.55
CA PHE A 305 11.47 -0.26 -10.49
C PHE A 305 12.67 0.19 -9.66
N ILE A 306 12.97 -0.57 -8.61
CA ILE A 306 14.10 -0.31 -7.72
C ILE A 306 15.15 -1.38 -7.93
N ASN A 307 16.34 -0.95 -8.32
CA ASN A 307 17.56 -1.76 -8.40
C ASN A 307 18.50 -1.37 -7.23
N GLU A 308 19.64 -2.04 -7.10
CA GLU A 308 20.63 -1.75 -6.04
C GLU A 308 21.14 -0.30 -6.04
N THR A 309 21.08 0.42 -7.17
CA THR A 309 21.66 1.76 -7.32
C THR A 309 20.70 2.81 -7.88
N HIS A 310 19.59 2.38 -8.48
CA HIS A 310 18.68 3.23 -9.25
C HIS A 310 17.23 3.00 -8.85
N ILE A 311 16.45 4.07 -8.75
CA ILE A 311 14.98 4.03 -8.72
C ILE A 311 14.48 4.61 -10.05
N ILE A 312 13.71 3.84 -10.79
CA ILE A 312 13.15 4.24 -12.07
C ILE A 312 11.64 4.38 -11.88
N GLU A 313 11.13 5.60 -11.99
CA GLU A 313 9.70 5.90 -11.91
C GLU A 313 9.17 6.21 -13.32
N THR A 314 8.14 5.46 -13.74
CA THR A 314 7.43 5.64 -15.01
C THR A 314 5.97 5.92 -14.72
N TYR A 315 5.54 7.15 -14.99
CA TYR A 315 4.15 7.55 -14.81
C TYR A 315 3.46 7.76 -16.17
N TYR A 316 2.18 7.41 -16.23
CA TYR A 316 1.38 7.39 -17.45
C TYR A 316 0.28 8.46 -17.37
N PRO A 317 0.53 9.72 -17.80
CA PRO A 317 -0.51 10.74 -17.80
C PRO A 317 -1.64 10.43 -18.80
N ASP A 318 -1.36 9.68 -19.88
CA ASP A 318 -2.32 9.25 -20.91
C ASP A 318 -1.96 7.83 -21.40
N LYS A 319 -2.91 7.07 -21.98
CA LYS A 319 -2.69 5.67 -22.44
C LYS A 319 -1.51 5.47 -23.40
N ALA A 320 -1.12 6.51 -24.16
CA ALA A 320 -0.04 6.44 -25.15
C ALA A 320 1.27 7.09 -24.67
N ARG A 321 1.24 7.92 -23.61
CA ARG A 321 2.39 8.72 -23.18
C ARG A 321 2.84 8.24 -21.81
N TYR A 322 4.15 8.07 -21.67
CA TYR A 322 4.78 7.83 -20.37
C TYR A 322 5.88 8.85 -20.15
N ARG A 323 6.12 9.19 -18.89
CA ARG A 323 7.26 10.02 -18.49
C ARG A 323 8.09 9.23 -17.51
N ARG A 324 9.36 9.08 -17.85
CA ARG A 324 10.33 8.31 -17.08
C ARG A 324 11.30 9.23 -16.37
N THR A 325 11.40 9.03 -15.07
CA THR A 325 12.37 9.71 -14.20
C THR A 325 13.26 8.64 -13.58
N VAL A 326 14.56 8.85 -13.63
CA VAL A 326 15.56 7.96 -13.04
C VAL A 326 16.21 8.69 -11.88
N TYR A 327 16.23 8.07 -10.71
CA TYR A 327 16.91 8.55 -9.53
C TYR A 327 18.13 7.66 -9.27
N VAL A 328 19.31 8.28 -9.18
CA VAL A 328 20.58 7.59 -8.95
C VAL A 328 21.06 7.86 -7.52
N CYS A 329 21.39 6.83 -6.76
CA CYS A 329 21.89 6.97 -5.38
C CYS A 329 23.25 7.70 -5.38
N ARG A 330 23.35 8.83 -4.65
CA ARG A 330 24.60 9.60 -4.51
C ARG A 330 25.24 9.41 -3.15
N GLU A 331 24.50 9.70 -2.09
CA GLU A 331 24.96 9.54 -0.71
C GLU A 331 23.79 9.08 0.16
N GLN A 332 24.08 8.23 1.15
CA GLN A 332 23.11 7.71 2.10
C GLN A 332 23.57 8.00 3.53
N ARG A 333 22.68 8.53 4.37
CA ARG A 333 22.86 8.64 5.83
C ARG A 333 21.58 8.25 6.54
N ASP A 334 21.66 7.20 7.36
CA ASP A 334 20.52 6.61 8.08
C ASP A 334 19.37 6.23 7.12
N THR A 335 18.18 6.80 7.34
CA THR A 335 16.97 6.62 6.50
C THR A 335 16.92 7.56 5.29
N ARG A 336 17.79 8.58 5.25
CA ARG A 336 17.80 9.63 4.22
C ARG A 336 18.80 9.30 3.12
N ILE A 337 18.31 9.29 1.90
CA ILE A 337 19.08 8.96 0.70
C ILE A 337 19.00 10.15 -0.24
N MET A 338 20.16 10.75 -0.50
CA MET A 338 20.30 11.78 -1.53
C MET A 338 20.39 11.10 -2.89
N MET A 339 19.48 11.47 -3.78
CA MET A 339 19.40 10.92 -5.13
C MET A 339 19.54 12.01 -6.18
N ALA A 340 20.29 11.74 -7.24
CA ALA A 340 20.29 12.54 -8.45
C ALA A 340 19.09 12.16 -9.32
N ARG A 341 18.15 13.09 -9.48
CA ARG A 341 16.99 13.00 -10.37
C ARG A 341 17.40 13.37 -11.79
N LEU A 342 17.20 12.44 -12.71
CA LEU A 342 17.42 12.55 -14.14
C LEU A 342 16.10 12.25 -14.86
N THR A 343 15.48 13.28 -15.42
CA THR A 343 14.30 13.12 -16.29
C THR A 343 14.78 12.79 -17.71
N VAL A 344 14.14 11.84 -18.40
CA VAL A 344 14.55 11.47 -19.79
C VAL A 344 14.49 12.66 -20.75
N ASP A 345 13.54 13.58 -20.55
CA ASP A 345 13.36 14.78 -21.37
C ASP A 345 14.16 16.00 -20.85
N GLY A 346 14.79 15.91 -19.68
CA GLY A 346 15.40 17.07 -19.02
C GLY A 346 16.92 17.03 -19.06
N CYS A 347 17.51 18.21 -19.24
CA CYS A 347 18.97 18.38 -19.24
C CYS A 347 19.58 18.60 -17.86
N GLN A 348 18.75 18.97 -16.88
CA GLN A 348 19.22 19.36 -15.57
C GLN A 348 19.24 18.14 -14.65
N LYS A 349 20.40 17.87 -14.05
CA LYS A 349 20.47 17.00 -12.87
C LYS A 349 20.00 17.81 -11.66
N ASP A 350 19.01 17.27 -10.97
CA ASP A 350 18.59 17.79 -9.68
C ASP A 350 18.91 16.79 -8.60
N TYR A 351 19.14 17.25 -7.39
CA TYR A 351 19.32 16.41 -6.22
C TYR A 351 18.06 16.48 -5.38
N VAL A 352 17.54 15.31 -5.02
CA VAL A 352 16.32 15.13 -4.23
C VAL A 352 16.66 14.22 -3.07
N CYS A 353 16.20 14.57 -1.87
CA CYS A 353 16.30 13.68 -0.73
C CYS A 353 15.06 12.77 -0.64
N PHE A 354 15.29 11.48 -0.46
CA PHE A 354 14.29 10.51 -0.06
C PHE A 354 14.49 10.13 1.40
N ASP A 355 13.42 10.07 2.18
CA ASP A 355 13.44 9.52 3.54
C ASP A 355 12.58 8.26 3.54
N PHE A 356 13.22 7.09 3.69
CA PHE A 356 12.57 5.79 3.60
C PHE A 356 12.30 5.20 5.00
N VAL A 357 11.05 4.80 5.23
CA VAL A 357 10.62 4.11 6.44
C VAL A 357 9.99 2.78 6.03
N PRO A 358 10.77 1.69 5.93
CA PRO A 358 10.21 0.39 5.63
C PRO A 358 9.26 -0.04 6.75
N LYS A 359 8.09 -0.56 6.37
CA LYS A 359 7.12 -1.11 7.33
C LYS A 359 6.98 -2.62 7.17
N HIS A 360 6.90 -3.08 5.94
CA HIS A 360 6.66 -4.48 5.62
C HIS A 360 7.32 -4.83 4.28
N HIS A 361 7.54 -6.12 3.98
CA HIS A 361 8.21 -6.52 2.74
C HIS A 361 7.44 -6.14 1.46
N ASN A 362 6.13 -5.90 1.55
CA ASN A 362 5.30 -5.42 0.45
C ASN A 362 5.02 -3.91 0.47
N ILE A 363 5.42 -3.20 1.53
CA ILE A 363 5.03 -1.81 1.78
C ILE A 363 6.23 -1.00 2.28
N ILE A 364 6.67 -0.06 1.44
CA ILE A 364 7.68 0.92 1.80
C ILE A 364 7.01 2.28 1.90
N ARG A 365 7.19 2.97 3.02
CA ARG A 365 6.78 4.37 3.15
C ARG A 365 7.95 5.27 2.84
N TYR A 366 7.69 6.37 2.16
CA TYR A 366 8.73 7.33 1.85
C TYR A 366 8.22 8.77 1.88
N ARG A 367 9.16 9.69 2.06
CA ARG A 367 8.96 11.12 1.81
C ARG A 367 9.97 11.59 0.78
N ARG A 368 9.55 12.55 -0.04
CA ARG A 368 10.38 13.16 -1.05
C ARG A 368 10.53 14.65 -0.78
N GLY A 369 11.77 15.11 -0.68
CA GLY A 369 12.12 16.53 -0.57
C GLY A 369 11.95 17.29 -1.89
N LEU A 370 12.11 18.61 -1.83
CA LEU A 370 12.20 19.46 -3.00
C LEU A 370 13.47 19.18 -3.80
N ALA A 371 13.40 19.35 -5.13
CA ALA A 371 14.53 19.19 -6.03
C ALA A 371 15.42 20.44 -6.00
N VAL A 372 16.72 20.26 -5.79
CA VAL A 372 17.71 21.34 -5.66
C VAL A 372 18.91 21.08 -6.57
N ILE A 373 19.55 22.14 -7.07
CA ILE A 373 20.67 22.04 -8.04
C ILE A 373 22.00 21.69 -7.36
N LYS A 374 22.18 22.12 -6.10
CA LYS A 374 23.44 21.97 -5.37
C LYS A 374 23.65 20.51 -4.91
N ASP A 375 24.82 19.96 -5.21
CA ASP A 375 25.29 18.65 -4.74
C ASP A 375 25.88 18.78 -3.33
N ASP A 376 25.02 19.04 -2.33
CA ASP A 376 25.42 19.05 -0.93
C ASP A 376 24.35 18.36 -0.07
N PHE A 377 24.75 17.26 0.59
CA PHE A 377 23.86 16.44 1.41
C PHE A 377 23.14 17.25 2.47
N SER A 378 23.85 18.17 3.14
CA SER A 378 23.28 18.92 4.25
C SER A 378 22.17 19.86 3.80
N THR A 379 22.34 20.49 2.64
CA THR A 379 21.34 21.37 2.04
C THR A 379 20.14 20.57 1.53
N VAL A 380 20.36 19.52 0.74
CA VAL A 380 19.31 18.76 0.05
C VAL A 380 18.49 17.90 1.01
N CYS A 381 19.14 17.25 1.97
CA CYS A 381 18.50 16.37 2.95
C CYS A 381 18.18 17.06 4.29
N SER A 382 18.16 18.39 4.33
CA SER A 382 17.65 19.12 5.50
C SER A 382 16.13 18.94 5.65
N TRP A 383 15.65 18.90 6.89
CA TRP A 383 14.21 18.71 7.17
C TRP A 383 13.33 19.81 6.57
N VAL A 384 13.89 20.99 6.30
CA VAL A 384 13.19 22.13 5.68
C VAL A 384 12.85 21.88 4.20
N GLN A 385 13.63 21.03 3.51
CA GLN A 385 13.37 20.70 2.11
C GLN A 385 12.19 19.75 1.93
N PHE A 386 11.71 19.11 2.99
CA PHE A 386 10.49 18.33 2.94
C PHE A 386 9.32 19.30 3.09
N PRO A 387 8.46 19.45 2.07
CA PRO A 387 7.38 20.42 2.12
C PRO A 387 6.43 20.06 3.26
N ASN A 388 6.22 20.99 4.19
CA ASN A 388 5.19 20.91 5.24
C ASN A 388 3.79 21.10 4.65
N LYS A 389 3.42 20.31 3.62
CA LYS A 389 2.02 20.18 3.25
C LYS A 389 1.32 19.42 4.38
N GLU A 390 0.18 19.96 4.79
CA GLU A 390 -0.69 19.54 5.90
C GLU A 390 -0.27 18.19 6.52
N GLN A 391 0.43 18.30 7.66
CA GLN A 391 0.85 17.16 8.50
C GLN A 391 1.69 16.08 7.80
N TRP A 392 2.96 16.34 7.51
CA TRP A 392 4.03 15.32 7.51
C TRP A 392 3.66 13.99 6.79
N ARG A 393 2.99 14.07 5.63
CA ARG A 393 2.42 12.91 4.94
C ARG A 393 3.52 12.05 4.32
N TYR A 394 3.51 10.75 4.59
CA TYR A 394 4.32 9.77 3.86
C TYR A 394 3.50 9.20 2.71
N ASP A 395 4.14 9.06 1.55
CA ASP A 395 3.60 8.33 0.42
C ASP A 395 4.02 6.85 0.49
N LEU A 396 3.36 5.99 -0.29
CA LEU A 396 3.51 4.54 -0.26
C LEU A 396 4.07 4.01 -1.58
N TYR A 397 5.05 3.13 -1.48
CA TYR A 397 5.39 2.15 -2.50
C TYR A 397 4.80 0.81 -2.10
N LEU A 398 3.94 0.27 -2.97
CA LEU A 398 3.30 -1.02 -2.83
C LEU A 398 3.91 -1.99 -3.84
N ALA A 399 4.26 -3.21 -3.44
CA ALA A 399 4.83 -4.18 -4.37
C ALA A 399 3.87 -4.41 -5.57
N ARG A 400 4.36 -4.54 -6.80
CA ARG A 400 3.47 -4.79 -7.96
C ARG A 400 2.77 -6.15 -7.85
N HIS A 401 3.50 -7.14 -7.34
CA HIS A 401 3.05 -8.51 -7.10
C HIS A 401 3.26 -8.84 -5.62
N PRO A 402 2.27 -8.52 -4.77
CA PRO A 402 2.47 -8.61 -3.33
C PRO A 402 2.32 -10.06 -2.84
N VAL A 403 3.11 -10.44 -1.84
CA VAL A 403 2.97 -11.75 -1.17
C VAL A 403 1.97 -11.60 -0.02
N PRO A 404 0.90 -12.41 0.03
CA PRO A 404 -0.12 -12.25 1.06
C PRO A 404 0.41 -12.62 2.46
N VAL A 405 0.00 -11.83 3.45
CA VAL A 405 0.33 -12.02 4.88
C VAL A 405 -0.92 -12.20 5.71
N ARG A 406 -0.73 -12.71 6.94
CA ARG A 406 -1.84 -12.92 7.87
C ARG A 406 -2.55 -11.60 8.16
N CYS A 407 -3.87 -11.61 8.03
CA CYS A 407 -4.71 -10.46 8.30
C CYS A 407 -4.72 -10.15 9.81
N PRO A 408 -4.73 -8.86 10.22
CA PRO A 408 -4.78 -8.48 11.63
C PRO A 408 -6.17 -8.63 12.25
N VAL A 409 -7.21 -8.74 11.42
CA VAL A 409 -8.59 -9.03 11.83
C VAL A 409 -8.87 -10.44 11.31
N ALA A 410 -9.00 -11.40 12.23
CA ALA A 410 -9.25 -12.81 11.93
C ALA A 410 -10.58 -13.24 12.57
N GLY A 411 -11.32 -14.11 11.90
CA GLY A 411 -12.62 -14.62 12.38
C GLY A 411 -13.79 -14.30 11.45
N LYS A 412 -15.02 -14.57 11.93
CA LYS A 412 -16.27 -14.28 11.20
C LYS A 412 -17.09 -13.17 11.83
N TYR A 413 -17.46 -12.19 11.00
CA TYR A 413 -18.15 -10.99 11.44
C TYR A 413 -19.39 -10.71 10.60
N ASN A 414 -20.49 -10.42 11.29
CA ASN A 414 -21.70 -9.88 10.70
C ASN A 414 -21.56 -8.36 10.71
N PHE A 415 -21.68 -7.71 9.55
CA PHE A 415 -21.37 -6.29 9.43
C PHE A 415 -22.55 -5.47 8.96
N THR A 416 -22.67 -4.27 9.51
CA THR A 416 -23.52 -3.21 8.95
C THR A 416 -22.64 -2.19 8.25
N GLN A 417 -23.11 -1.67 7.12
CA GLN A 417 -22.33 -0.75 6.28
C GLN A 417 -23.01 0.60 6.11
N LYS A 418 -22.21 1.67 6.08
CA LYS A 418 -22.63 3.05 5.82
C LYS A 418 -21.61 3.71 4.89
N GLY A 419 -22.05 4.42 3.86
CA GLY A 419 -21.12 5.01 2.89
C GLY A 419 -21.77 5.46 1.60
N GLU A 420 -21.01 6.17 0.78
CA GLU A 420 -21.43 6.59 -0.56
C GLU A 420 -21.44 5.41 -1.55
N HIS A 421 -20.52 4.45 -1.39
CA HIS A 421 -20.50 3.21 -2.17
C HIS A 421 -20.40 1.97 -1.27
N PRO A 422 -21.55 1.48 -0.75
CA PRO A 422 -21.58 0.22 -0.01
C PRO A 422 -21.22 -0.98 -0.90
N PHE A 423 -20.73 -2.05 -0.27
CA PHE A 423 -20.56 -3.37 -0.88
C PHE A 423 -21.90 -3.89 -1.35
N LYS A 424 -21.92 -4.40 -2.58
CA LYS A 424 -23.09 -5.01 -3.21
C LYS A 424 -22.72 -6.38 -3.74
N THR A 425 -23.70 -7.28 -3.81
CA THR A 425 -23.50 -8.59 -4.45
C THR A 425 -22.99 -8.46 -5.89
N ARG A 426 -21.85 -9.09 -6.19
CA ARG A 426 -21.17 -9.03 -7.49
C ARG A 426 -21.43 -10.34 -8.24
N ILE A 427 -22.22 -10.28 -9.30
CA ILE A 427 -22.35 -11.41 -10.24
C ILE A 427 -21.23 -11.29 -11.27
N LEU A 428 -20.14 -12.04 -11.09
CA LEU A 428 -19.02 -12.12 -12.03
C LEU A 428 -19.51 -12.48 -13.45
N GLY A 429 -19.27 -11.62 -14.44
CA GLY A 429 -19.43 -11.94 -15.87
C GLY A 429 -20.86 -12.14 -16.41
N GLY A 430 -21.90 -11.89 -15.61
CA GLY A 430 -23.31 -12.05 -16.04
C GLY A 430 -23.82 -13.49 -16.10
N VAL A 431 -22.98 -14.49 -15.78
CA VAL A 431 -23.35 -15.89 -15.54
C VAL A 431 -22.38 -16.42 -14.48
N THR A 432 -22.89 -16.84 -13.32
CA THR A 432 -22.08 -17.46 -12.24
C THR A 432 -21.41 -18.74 -12.77
N LEU A 433 -20.20 -19.06 -12.27
CA LEU A 433 -19.47 -20.29 -12.65
C LEU A 433 -20.31 -21.57 -12.44
N SER A 434 -21.28 -21.51 -11.53
CA SER A 434 -22.32 -22.50 -11.31
C SER A 434 -23.70 -21.82 -11.35
N PRO A 435 -24.71 -22.32 -12.09
CA PRO A 435 -26.04 -21.74 -12.09
C PRO A 435 -26.63 -21.79 -10.67
N ARG A 436 -26.99 -20.63 -10.09
CA ARG A 436 -27.67 -20.59 -8.79
C ARG A 436 -29.02 -21.31 -8.95
N PRO A 437 -29.26 -22.43 -8.26
CA PRO A 437 -30.60 -23.01 -8.23
C PRO A 437 -31.52 -22.01 -7.53
N ASP A 438 -32.80 -21.97 -7.90
CA ASP A 438 -33.80 -21.07 -7.31
C ASP A 438 -34.17 -21.53 -5.89
N ILE A 439 -33.19 -21.49 -4.99
CA ILE A 439 -33.33 -21.95 -3.60
C ILE A 439 -33.61 -20.74 -2.73
N ARG A 440 -34.76 -20.78 -2.08
CA ARG A 440 -35.21 -19.69 -1.20
C ARG A 440 -34.43 -19.72 0.11
N CYS A 441 -33.50 -18.78 0.27
CA CYS A 441 -32.83 -18.59 1.54
C CYS A 441 -33.82 -18.12 2.62
N LYS A 442 -33.78 -18.74 3.81
CA LYS A 442 -34.64 -18.36 4.94
C LYS A 442 -34.13 -17.13 5.70
N GLN A 443 -32.81 -16.95 5.74
CA GLN A 443 -32.15 -15.88 6.48
C GLN A 443 -30.89 -15.46 5.73
N ASN A 444 -30.86 -14.21 5.28
CA ASN A 444 -29.67 -13.57 4.71
C ASN A 444 -29.00 -12.72 5.78
N ILE A 445 -27.69 -12.86 5.89
CA ILE A 445 -26.82 -12.02 6.72
C ILE A 445 -25.68 -11.49 5.86
N SER A 446 -25.06 -10.40 6.27
CA SER A 446 -23.76 -9.99 5.74
C SER A 446 -22.66 -10.78 6.45
N ASP A 447 -21.69 -11.28 5.70
CA ASP A 447 -20.56 -12.03 6.25
C ASP A 447 -19.24 -11.39 5.79
N LEU A 448 -18.39 -11.05 6.74
CA LEU A 448 -16.99 -10.78 6.50
C LEU A 448 -16.19 -11.86 7.24
N SER A 449 -15.50 -12.69 6.48
CA SER A 449 -14.78 -13.85 7.03
C SER A 449 -13.31 -13.84 6.64
N VAL A 450 -12.47 -14.17 7.61
CA VAL A 450 -11.02 -14.35 7.46
C VAL A 450 -10.68 -15.69 8.10
N CYS A 451 -11.09 -16.75 7.43
CA CYS A 451 -11.05 -18.12 7.96
C CYS A 451 -10.34 -19.10 7.03
N ASP A 452 -9.58 -18.58 6.06
CA ASP A 452 -8.66 -19.42 5.29
C ASP A 452 -7.63 -20.08 6.24
N THR A 453 -7.11 -21.24 5.84
CA THR A 453 -6.12 -22.04 6.58
C THR A 453 -4.92 -21.22 7.06
N ASP A 454 -4.49 -20.26 6.25
CA ASP A 454 -3.40 -19.35 6.56
C ASP A 454 -3.85 -17.96 7.06
N GLN A 455 -5.16 -17.68 7.11
CA GLN A 455 -5.76 -16.38 7.46
C GLN A 455 -5.19 -15.20 6.66
N LYS A 456 -4.89 -15.43 5.38
CA LYS A 456 -4.26 -14.45 4.47
C LYS A 456 -5.25 -13.72 3.56
N GLU A 457 -6.46 -14.26 3.45
CA GLU A 457 -7.51 -13.77 2.57
C GLU A 457 -8.73 -13.34 3.41
N MET A 458 -9.29 -12.21 3.02
CA MET A 458 -10.52 -11.65 3.56
C MET A 458 -11.61 -11.76 2.51
N TRP A 459 -12.71 -12.41 2.88
CA TRP A 459 -13.88 -12.60 2.04
C TRP A 459 -15.01 -11.71 2.57
N ILE A 460 -15.70 -11.02 1.68
CA ILE A 460 -16.81 -10.12 2.03
C ILE A 460 -18.00 -10.48 1.16
N ASP A 461 -19.12 -10.80 1.80
CA ASP A 461 -20.43 -11.06 1.21
C ASP A 461 -21.48 -10.14 1.82
N GLU A 462 -22.21 -9.41 0.97
CA GLU A 462 -23.31 -8.57 1.46
C GLU A 462 -24.52 -9.43 1.84
N ASN A 463 -24.81 -10.46 1.05
CA ASN A 463 -25.95 -11.36 1.24
C ASN A 463 -25.47 -12.82 1.26
N TYR A 464 -24.95 -13.24 2.39
CA TYR A 464 -24.64 -14.63 2.69
C TYR A 464 -25.90 -15.37 3.17
N CYS A 465 -26.17 -16.52 2.56
CA CYS A 465 -27.33 -17.33 2.91
C CYS A 465 -27.03 -18.26 4.09
N LEU A 466 -27.66 -18.02 5.24
CA LEU A 466 -27.42 -18.80 6.46
C LEU A 466 -28.22 -20.12 6.53
N SER A 467 -29.15 -20.36 5.60
CA SER A 467 -30.00 -21.55 5.67
C SER A 467 -29.25 -22.84 5.38
N VAL A 468 -29.64 -23.91 6.07
CA VAL A 468 -29.19 -25.28 5.84
C VAL A 468 -30.31 -26.12 5.21
N ASP A 469 -29.93 -27.07 4.37
CA ASP A 469 -30.78 -28.10 3.81
C ASP A 469 -31.28 -29.07 4.89
N HIS A 470 -32.26 -29.90 4.54
CA HIS A 470 -32.80 -30.97 5.38
C HIS A 470 -31.74 -31.96 5.92
N LEU A 471 -30.57 -32.04 5.28
CA LEU A 471 -29.42 -32.84 5.69
C LEU A 471 -28.39 -32.07 6.55
N GLY A 472 -28.70 -30.84 6.96
CA GLY A 472 -27.79 -29.99 7.75
C GLY A 472 -26.62 -29.39 6.95
N ARG A 473 -26.59 -29.57 5.63
CA ARG A 473 -25.59 -28.95 4.74
C ARG A 473 -25.99 -27.50 4.45
N PRO A 474 -25.04 -26.55 4.31
CA PRO A 474 -25.38 -25.21 3.84
C PRO A 474 -26.12 -25.32 2.50
N VAL A 475 -27.23 -24.58 2.35
CA VAL A 475 -28.03 -24.55 1.12
C VAL A 475 -27.20 -24.03 -0.06
N ASP A 476 -26.27 -23.14 0.25
CA ASP A 476 -25.41 -22.48 -0.72
C ASP A 476 -24.00 -23.09 -0.71
N ILE A 477 -23.88 -24.32 -1.24
CA ILE A 477 -22.56 -24.98 -1.44
C ILE A 477 -21.76 -24.38 -2.61
N TYR A 478 -22.32 -23.40 -3.33
CA TYR A 478 -21.76 -22.84 -4.57
C TYR A 478 -21.57 -21.31 -4.54
N SER A 479 -21.77 -20.62 -3.41
CA SER A 479 -21.48 -19.19 -3.34
C SER A 479 -19.98 -18.95 -3.25
N ASP A 480 -19.38 -18.60 -4.38
CA ASP A 480 -18.13 -17.88 -4.37
C ASP A 480 -18.32 -16.52 -3.68
N PRO A 481 -17.38 -16.08 -2.83
CA PRO A 481 -17.50 -14.80 -2.15
C PRO A 481 -17.48 -13.64 -3.16
N ASP A 482 -18.31 -12.62 -2.92
CA ASP A 482 -18.48 -11.46 -3.80
C ASP A 482 -17.17 -10.66 -3.95
N TYR A 483 -16.42 -10.52 -2.86
CA TYR A 483 -15.13 -9.83 -2.82
C TYR A 483 -14.10 -10.71 -2.13
N LYS A 484 -12.99 -10.96 -2.82
CA LYS A 484 -11.86 -11.73 -2.33
C LYS A 484 -10.62 -10.85 -2.28
N MET A 485 -10.25 -10.42 -1.08
CA MET A 485 -9.14 -9.50 -0.87
C MET A 485 -7.99 -10.18 -0.13
N LYS A 486 -6.77 -10.06 -0.63
CA LYS A 486 -5.55 -10.54 0.03
C LYS A 486 -5.02 -9.48 0.98
N CYS A 487 -4.66 -9.85 2.21
CA CYS A 487 -4.01 -8.95 3.14
C CYS A 487 -2.52 -8.81 2.78
N ILE A 488 -2.04 -7.58 2.55
CA ILE A 488 -0.68 -7.34 2.04
C ILE A 488 0.27 -6.83 3.13
N GLY A 489 -0.27 -6.07 4.08
CA GLY A 489 0.46 -5.62 5.25
C GLY A 489 -0.35 -4.63 6.08
N PHE A 490 0.03 -4.50 7.34
CA PHE A 490 -0.61 -3.59 8.28
C PHE A 490 0.43 -2.92 9.17
N TRP A 491 0.09 -1.74 9.70
CA TRP A 491 0.93 -1.05 10.70
C TRP A 491 0.07 -0.15 11.58
N LYS A 492 0.63 0.25 12.72
CA LYS A 492 -0.01 1.18 13.66
C LYS A 492 0.78 2.49 13.70
N GLU A 493 0.10 3.63 13.62
CA GLU A 493 0.70 4.95 13.69
C GLU A 493 -0.29 5.95 14.27
N ASN A 494 0.15 6.83 15.17
CA ASN A 494 -0.68 7.87 15.79
C ASN A 494 -2.00 7.32 16.37
N LEU A 495 -1.95 6.17 17.07
CA LEU A 495 -3.09 5.44 17.64
C LEU A 495 -4.07 4.84 16.62
N ARG A 496 -3.83 4.98 15.32
CA ARG A 496 -4.64 4.41 14.24
C ARG A 496 -3.97 3.17 13.66
N SER A 497 -4.78 2.18 13.27
CA SER A 497 -4.30 0.95 12.63
C SER A 497 -4.69 0.97 11.17
N TYR A 498 -3.71 0.73 10.31
CA TYR A 498 -3.85 0.72 8.86
C TYR A 498 -3.65 -0.69 8.33
N LEU A 499 -4.46 -1.09 7.36
CA LEU A 499 -4.36 -2.36 6.65
C LEU A 499 -4.45 -2.08 5.15
N ILE A 500 -3.54 -2.63 4.36
CA ILE A 500 -3.63 -2.60 2.90
C ILE A 500 -4.04 -3.97 2.41
N THR A 501 -5.08 -3.99 1.58
CA THR A 501 -5.56 -5.19 0.92
C THR A 501 -5.40 -5.07 -0.59
N TYR A 502 -5.37 -6.22 -1.25
CA TYR A 502 -5.21 -6.33 -2.70
C TYR A 502 -6.31 -7.22 -3.27
N ASP A 503 -7.10 -6.66 -4.19
CA ASP A 503 -8.17 -7.30 -4.95
C ASP A 503 -7.71 -7.46 -6.40
N ASP A 504 -7.58 -8.71 -6.86
CA ASP A 504 -7.18 -9.04 -8.23
C ASP A 504 -8.22 -8.61 -9.28
N LEU A 505 -9.47 -8.44 -8.87
CA LEU A 505 -10.61 -8.17 -9.75
C LEU A 505 -10.97 -6.69 -9.86
N ASP A 506 -10.46 -5.82 -8.98
CA ASP A 506 -10.75 -4.38 -9.04
C ASP A 506 -10.03 -3.75 -10.26
N PRO A 507 -10.78 -3.23 -11.26
CA PRO A 507 -10.18 -2.67 -12.48
C PRO A 507 -9.60 -1.26 -12.27
N LEU A 508 -9.96 -0.57 -11.18
CA LEU A 508 -9.54 0.81 -10.94
C LEU A 508 -8.24 0.84 -10.14
N SER A 509 -8.30 0.44 -8.87
CA SER A 509 -7.15 0.33 -8.00
C SER A 509 -7.21 -1.04 -7.34
N ARG A 510 -6.32 -1.94 -7.76
CA ARG A 510 -6.21 -3.28 -7.14
C ARG A 510 -5.90 -3.21 -5.65
N TYR A 511 -5.38 -2.08 -5.18
CA TYR A 511 -5.10 -1.82 -3.76
C TYR A 511 -6.19 -1.01 -3.08
N ARG A 512 -6.53 -1.40 -1.85
CA ARG A 512 -7.42 -0.65 -0.96
C ARG A 512 -6.78 -0.49 0.39
N CYS A 513 -6.84 0.73 0.92
CA CYS A 513 -6.39 1.01 2.28
C CYS A 513 -7.58 0.99 3.26
N TRP A 514 -7.37 0.45 4.45
CA TRP A 514 -8.36 0.30 5.50
C TRP A 514 -7.84 0.92 6.78
N VAL A 515 -8.70 1.65 7.49
CA VAL A 515 -8.45 2.09 8.86
C VAL A 515 -9.34 1.27 9.77
N TYR A 516 -8.77 0.56 10.73
CA TYR A 516 -9.54 -0.32 11.62
C TYR A 516 -9.21 -0.09 13.09
N GLN A 517 -10.20 -0.35 13.93
CA GLN A 517 -10.07 -0.30 15.38
C GLN A 517 -11.05 -1.27 16.02
N ARG A 518 -10.57 -2.01 17.03
CA ARG A 518 -11.42 -2.83 17.88
C ARG A 518 -12.14 -1.93 18.88
N ALA A 519 -13.47 -1.90 18.82
CA ALA A 519 -14.30 -1.09 19.71
C ALA A 519 -14.61 -1.85 21.01
N ASP A 520 -14.98 -3.13 20.89
CA ASP A 520 -15.22 -4.06 22.00
C ASP A 520 -14.53 -5.40 21.71
N LEU A 521 -14.55 -6.34 22.67
CA LEU A 521 -14.05 -7.70 22.45
C LEU A 521 -14.65 -8.34 21.18
N ASN A 522 -15.95 -8.21 20.95
CA ASN A 522 -16.63 -8.86 19.82
C ASN A 522 -16.99 -7.88 18.70
N ARG A 523 -16.49 -6.64 18.72
CA ARG A 523 -16.92 -5.59 17.78
C ARG A 523 -15.72 -4.86 17.18
N VAL A 524 -15.65 -4.83 15.86
CA VAL A 524 -14.57 -4.18 15.10
C VAL A 524 -15.20 -3.17 14.15
N LEU A 525 -14.68 -1.95 14.19
CA LEU A 525 -15.02 -0.91 13.24
C LEU A 525 -13.90 -0.85 12.20
N MET A 526 -14.26 -0.67 10.92
CA MET A 526 -13.28 -0.37 9.89
C MET A 526 -13.85 0.52 8.79
N SER A 527 -13.02 1.39 8.21
CA SER A 527 -13.38 2.18 7.03
C SER A 527 -12.46 1.89 5.87
N GLN A 528 -13.02 1.77 4.67
CA GLN A 528 -12.29 1.57 3.42
C GLN A 528 -12.02 2.91 2.75
N ALA A 529 -10.81 3.11 2.24
CA ALA A 529 -10.41 4.30 1.50
C ALA A 529 -10.85 4.26 0.03
N VAL A 530 -10.88 5.43 -0.61
CA VAL A 530 -11.22 5.59 -2.04
C VAL A 530 -10.22 4.90 -2.98
N GLY A 531 -8.96 4.76 -2.56
CA GLY A 531 -7.92 4.11 -3.37
C GLY A 531 -6.89 3.36 -2.54
N ALA A 532 -5.68 3.27 -3.08
CA ALA A 532 -4.56 2.50 -2.52
C ALA A 532 -3.94 3.08 -1.25
N PHE A 533 -4.24 4.34 -0.91
CA PHE A 533 -3.71 5.03 0.26
C PHE A 533 -4.83 5.53 1.18
N CYS A 534 -4.56 5.55 2.49
CA CYS A 534 -5.48 6.13 3.47
C CYS A 534 -5.21 7.62 3.62
N SER A 535 -6.28 8.41 3.65
CA SER A 535 -6.18 9.85 3.96
C SER A 535 -5.82 10.07 5.43
N ILE A 536 -5.17 11.18 5.74
CA ILE A 536 -4.88 11.56 7.14
C ILE A 536 -6.18 11.87 7.90
N ASN A 537 -7.19 12.39 7.21
CA ASN A 537 -8.48 12.72 7.83
C ASN A 537 -9.39 11.51 8.00
N GLN A 538 -9.01 10.36 7.44
CA GLN A 538 -9.83 9.15 7.51
C GLN A 538 -9.79 8.56 8.92
N GLU A 539 -10.98 8.36 9.47
CA GLU A 539 -11.21 7.66 10.73
C GLU A 539 -11.97 6.36 10.50
N VAL A 540 -12.11 5.57 11.56
CA VAL A 540 -12.75 4.25 11.52
C VAL A 540 -14.24 4.31 11.15
N THR A 541 -14.87 5.46 11.41
CA THR A 541 -16.29 5.72 11.13
C THR A 541 -16.51 6.58 9.89
N SER A 542 -15.46 6.96 9.17
CA SER A 542 -15.55 7.83 7.99
C SER A 542 -16.30 7.13 6.85
N THR A 543 -17.27 7.84 6.26
CA THR A 543 -18.16 7.29 5.23
C THR A 543 -18.08 8.01 3.87
N ASN A 544 -17.43 9.18 3.82
CA ASN A 544 -17.50 10.10 2.68
C ASN A 544 -16.13 10.31 2.02
N TYR A 545 -16.13 10.56 0.70
CA TYR A 545 -14.90 10.83 -0.05
C TYR A 545 -14.14 12.07 0.46
N THR A 546 -14.83 13.04 1.06
CA THR A 546 -14.22 14.27 1.61
C THR A 546 -13.25 13.97 2.75
N GLU A 547 -13.53 12.92 3.52
CA GLU A 547 -12.65 12.42 4.58
C GLU A 547 -11.63 11.40 4.05
N GLY A 548 -11.78 10.96 2.79
CA GLY A 548 -10.95 9.97 2.12
C GLY A 548 -11.45 8.53 2.24
N ALA A 549 -12.66 8.32 2.76
CA ALA A 549 -13.29 7.01 2.88
C ALA A 549 -14.41 6.81 1.85
N VAL A 550 -14.82 5.56 1.66
CA VAL A 550 -15.92 5.16 0.76
C VAL A 550 -17.05 4.49 1.54
N VAL A 551 -16.68 3.60 2.45
CA VAL A 551 -17.60 2.80 3.24
C VAL A 551 -16.99 2.53 4.61
N ALA A 552 -17.80 2.67 5.65
CA ALA A 552 -17.50 2.22 7.00
C ALA A 552 -18.32 0.96 7.31
N LEU A 553 -17.65 -0.02 7.90
CA LEU A 553 -18.20 -1.28 8.37
C LEU A 553 -18.17 -1.28 9.90
N ASP A 554 -19.32 -1.62 10.47
CA ASP A 554 -19.49 -1.88 11.90
C ASP A 554 -19.80 -3.36 12.07
N MET A 555 -18.81 -4.10 12.55
CA MET A 555 -18.75 -5.55 12.45
C MET A 555 -18.83 -6.17 13.83
N VAL A 556 -19.70 -7.15 14.00
CA VAL A 556 -19.89 -7.91 15.24
C VAL A 556 -19.56 -9.37 14.98
N GLU A 557 -18.66 -9.92 15.80
CA GLU A 557 -18.22 -11.30 15.73
C GLU A 557 -19.37 -12.25 16.07
N TYR A 558 -19.64 -13.22 15.20
CA TYR A 558 -20.66 -14.26 15.41
C TYR A 558 -20.09 -15.69 15.33
N GLU A 559 -18.77 -15.80 15.25
CA GLU A 559 -18.03 -17.06 15.16
C GLU A 559 -18.32 -18.02 16.33
N ARG A 560 -18.58 -17.49 17.52
CA ARG A 560 -18.91 -18.27 18.73
C ARG A 560 -20.14 -19.18 18.58
N GLU A 561 -20.98 -18.95 17.57
CA GLU A 561 -22.14 -19.80 17.29
C GLU A 561 -21.83 -20.97 16.36
N ARG A 562 -20.76 -20.93 15.54
CA ARG A 562 -20.41 -21.98 14.55
C ARG A 562 -18.91 -21.99 14.23
N ASP A 563 -18.19 -22.93 14.85
CA ASP A 563 -16.77 -23.27 14.64
C ASP A 563 -16.40 -23.50 13.17
N GLN A 564 -15.89 -22.47 12.50
CA GLN A 564 -15.27 -22.63 11.19
C GLN A 564 -13.83 -22.10 11.14
N CYS A 565 -13.31 -21.52 12.22
CA CYS A 565 -11.97 -20.92 12.27
C CYS A 565 -11.27 -21.27 13.60
N PRO A 566 -10.62 -22.44 13.74
CA PRO A 566 -10.01 -22.85 14.99
C PRO A 566 -8.80 -21.97 15.33
N LEU A 567 -8.77 -21.42 16.55
CA LEU A 567 -7.55 -20.87 17.14
C LEU A 567 -6.62 -22.03 17.53
N HIS A 568 -5.42 -22.03 16.95
CA HIS A 568 -4.38 -23.00 17.24
C HIS A 568 -3.57 -22.55 18.46
N PHE A 569 -3.66 -23.30 19.56
CA PHE A 569 -2.83 -23.15 20.75
C PHE A 569 -2.12 -24.47 21.01
N ASP A 570 -0.78 -24.46 20.98
CA ASP A 570 0.08 -25.56 21.45
C ASP A 570 1.52 -25.03 21.58
N ASP A 571 1.84 -24.28 22.65
CA ASP A 571 3.10 -23.52 22.73
C ASP A 571 4.37 -24.38 22.67
N VAL A 572 4.34 -25.63 23.16
CA VAL A 572 5.51 -26.52 23.17
C VAL A 572 5.62 -27.37 21.90
N VAL A 573 4.50 -27.92 21.41
CA VAL A 573 4.47 -28.71 20.17
C VAL A 573 4.67 -27.80 18.95
N ASP A 574 4.15 -26.57 18.97
CA ASP A 574 4.45 -25.54 17.99
C ASP A 574 5.94 -25.19 18.02
N HIS A 575 6.52 -24.97 19.21
CA HIS A 575 7.94 -24.69 19.34
C HIS A 575 8.80 -25.82 18.73
N TYR A 576 8.48 -27.09 19.03
CA TYR A 576 9.13 -28.24 18.41
C TYR A 576 8.98 -28.26 16.89
N THR A 577 7.78 -27.98 16.38
CA THR A 577 7.49 -27.96 14.94
C THR A 577 8.21 -26.83 14.21
N ARG A 578 8.32 -25.65 14.84
CA ARG A 578 9.05 -24.49 14.30
C ARG A 578 10.54 -24.75 14.22
N MET A 579 11.13 -25.34 15.26
CA MET A 579 12.57 -25.66 15.27
C MET A 579 12.89 -26.83 14.32
N SER A 580 12.01 -27.83 14.21
CA SER A 580 12.18 -28.95 13.28
C SER A 580 12.22 -28.54 11.79
N LYS A 581 11.68 -27.36 11.43
CA LYS A 581 11.76 -26.82 10.05
C LYS A 581 13.07 -26.11 9.75
N ILE A 582 13.79 -25.66 10.78
CA ILE A 582 14.99 -24.81 10.67
C ILE A 582 16.28 -25.65 10.77
N GLY A 583 16.24 -26.81 11.42
CA GLY A 583 17.41 -27.71 11.49
C GLY A 583 17.10 -29.12 11.98
N ASN A 584 18.13 -29.98 11.96
CA ASN A 584 18.12 -31.35 12.50
C ASN A 584 18.13 -31.39 14.06
N GLN A 585 17.65 -30.35 14.73
CA GLN A 585 17.66 -30.27 16.19
C GLN A 585 16.57 -31.18 16.77
N LYS A 586 16.99 -32.16 17.59
CA LYS A 586 16.13 -33.22 18.13
C LYS A 586 15.47 -32.85 19.45
N ARG A 587 16.03 -31.90 20.19
CA ARG A 587 15.59 -31.52 21.53
C ARG A 587 15.45 -30.01 21.64
N VAL A 588 14.34 -29.60 22.21
CA VAL A 588 13.98 -28.21 22.42
C VAL A 588 13.84 -27.98 23.92
N VAL A 589 14.33 -26.84 24.39
CA VAL A 589 14.33 -26.45 25.81
C VAL A 589 13.57 -25.13 25.98
N GLY A 590 12.85 -25.01 27.08
CA GLY A 590 12.19 -23.76 27.43
C GLY A 590 11.94 -23.64 28.93
N VAL A 591 11.47 -22.47 29.35
CA VAL A 591 11.27 -22.13 30.75
C VAL A 591 9.79 -22.25 31.10
N LEU A 592 9.51 -22.79 32.28
CA LEU A 592 8.18 -22.92 32.83
C LEU A 592 7.87 -21.76 33.77
N LEU A 593 6.71 -21.15 33.56
CA LEU A 593 6.14 -20.10 34.38
C LEU A 593 4.93 -20.64 35.13
N GLY A 594 4.81 -20.24 36.39
CA GLY A 594 3.73 -20.71 37.23
C GLY A 594 3.77 -20.15 38.63
N CYS A 595 3.00 -20.77 39.51
CA CYS A 595 2.92 -20.37 40.91
C CYS A 595 2.79 -21.59 41.84
N TRP A 596 3.34 -21.45 43.04
CA TRP A 596 3.18 -22.44 44.10
C TRP A 596 1.88 -22.17 44.87
N ARG A 597 0.95 -23.12 44.88
CA ARG A 597 -0.25 -23.05 45.72
C ARG A 597 0.03 -23.46 47.16
N ALA A 598 -0.88 -23.10 48.06
CA ALA A 598 -0.88 -23.63 49.43
C ALA A 598 -0.97 -25.16 49.40
N LYS A 599 -0.25 -25.83 50.31
CA LYS A 599 -0.08 -27.31 50.41
C LYS A 599 0.98 -27.94 49.49
N GLY A 600 1.87 -27.16 48.89
CA GLY A 600 3.03 -27.70 48.17
C GLY A 600 2.72 -28.24 46.77
N VAL A 601 1.59 -27.82 46.18
CA VAL A 601 1.24 -28.11 44.78
C VAL A 601 1.82 -27.02 43.89
N LEU A 602 2.53 -27.41 42.84
CA LEU A 602 3.03 -26.50 41.81
C LEU A 602 2.04 -26.45 40.65
N ASP A 603 1.53 -25.26 40.34
CA ASP A 603 0.78 -25.02 39.12
C ASP A 603 1.70 -24.42 38.07
N VAL A 604 1.75 -25.07 36.91
CA VAL A 604 2.39 -24.54 35.71
C VAL A 604 1.29 -23.94 34.84
N SER A 605 1.34 -22.62 34.62
CA SER A 605 0.30 -21.89 33.87
C SER A 605 0.76 -21.51 32.47
N ASN A 606 2.05 -21.22 32.29
CA ASN A 606 2.56 -20.72 31.03
C ASN A 606 3.99 -21.21 30.78
N SER A 607 4.46 -21.11 29.55
CA SER A 607 5.84 -21.47 29.19
C SER A 607 6.33 -20.64 28.02
N PHE A 608 7.65 -20.51 27.88
CA PHE A 608 8.22 -19.91 26.69
C PHE A 608 9.51 -20.61 26.26
N ALA A 609 9.73 -20.60 24.95
CA ALA A 609 10.89 -21.11 24.27
C ALA A 609 12.17 -20.32 24.64
N VAL A 610 13.28 -20.99 24.88
CA VAL A 610 14.60 -20.34 24.97
C VAL A 610 15.52 -20.93 23.90
N PRO A 611 16.27 -20.12 23.14
CA PRO A 611 17.27 -20.63 22.22
C PRO A 611 18.26 -21.55 22.94
N PHE A 612 18.32 -22.80 22.50
CA PHE A 612 19.14 -23.84 23.10
C PHE A 612 19.80 -24.68 22.02
N ASP A 613 21.12 -24.82 22.11
CA ASP A 613 21.93 -25.63 21.20
C ASP A 613 22.74 -26.64 22.01
N GLU A 614 22.79 -27.88 21.51
CA GLU A 614 23.60 -28.96 22.06
C GLU A 614 24.37 -29.64 20.93
N ASP A 615 25.66 -29.90 21.15
CA ASP A 615 26.47 -30.60 20.17
C ASP A 615 26.13 -32.10 20.16
N GLU A 616 25.95 -32.68 18.97
CA GLU A 616 25.69 -34.11 18.82
C GLU A 616 26.92 -34.98 19.12
N LYS A 617 28.14 -34.44 18.95
CA LYS A 617 29.39 -35.19 19.15
C LYS A 617 29.82 -35.18 20.61
N ASP A 618 29.90 -33.99 21.19
CA ASP A 618 30.31 -33.78 22.58
C ASP A 618 29.10 -33.33 23.40
N LYS A 619 28.39 -34.31 23.95
CA LYS A 619 27.15 -34.06 24.71
C LYS A 619 27.36 -33.11 25.89
N SER A 620 28.56 -33.02 26.49
CA SER A 620 28.81 -32.10 27.60
C SER A 620 28.75 -30.60 27.22
N VAL A 621 28.80 -30.27 25.92
CA VAL A 621 28.79 -28.89 25.43
C VAL A 621 27.39 -28.49 25.01
N TRP A 622 26.81 -27.55 25.75
CA TRP A 622 25.50 -26.98 25.48
C TRP A 622 25.51 -25.47 25.72
N PHE A 623 24.62 -24.76 25.02
CA PHE A 623 24.44 -23.32 25.11
C PHE A 623 22.98 -22.99 25.40
N LEU A 624 22.75 -22.09 26.36
CA LEU A 624 21.44 -21.56 26.71
C LEU A 624 21.56 -20.04 26.86
N ASP A 625 20.70 -19.30 26.17
CA ASP A 625 20.70 -17.83 26.20
C ASP A 625 20.03 -17.28 27.47
N HIS A 626 20.86 -16.77 28.39
CA HIS A 626 20.43 -16.16 29.64
C HIS A 626 19.83 -14.76 29.50
N ASP A 627 20.35 -13.97 28.56
CA ASP A 627 19.92 -12.58 28.38
C ASP A 627 18.51 -12.57 27.79
N TYR A 628 18.23 -13.51 26.89
CA TYR A 628 16.89 -13.75 26.38
C TYR A 628 15.92 -14.16 27.50
N LEU A 629 16.33 -15.09 28.37
CA LEU A 629 15.52 -15.53 29.50
C LEU A 629 15.15 -14.37 30.43
N GLU A 630 16.13 -13.54 30.82
CA GLU A 630 15.89 -12.43 31.74
C GLU A 630 14.99 -11.34 31.13
N SER A 631 15.22 -11.00 29.86
CA SER A 631 14.40 -10.01 29.15
C SER A 631 12.95 -10.48 28.97
N MET A 632 12.74 -11.73 28.56
CA MET A 632 11.40 -12.31 28.39
C MET A 632 10.69 -12.50 29.73
N TYR A 633 11.37 -12.98 30.75
CA TYR A 633 10.81 -13.05 32.09
C TYR A 633 10.38 -11.66 32.58
N GLY A 634 11.18 -10.63 32.30
CA GLY A 634 10.82 -9.23 32.57
C GLY A 634 9.57 -8.74 31.83
N MET A 635 9.28 -9.27 30.63
CA MET A 635 8.04 -8.96 29.90
C MET A 635 6.84 -9.72 30.47
N PHE A 636 6.95 -11.03 30.69
CA PHE A 636 5.86 -11.83 31.27
C PHE A 636 5.46 -11.34 32.66
N LYS A 637 6.45 -10.98 33.49
CA LYS A 637 6.19 -10.40 34.81
C LYS A 637 5.47 -9.04 34.77
N LYS A 638 5.63 -8.26 33.70
CA LYS A 638 4.88 -7.01 33.50
C LYS A 638 3.43 -7.27 33.10
N VAL A 639 3.17 -8.35 32.36
CA VAL A 639 1.82 -8.75 31.93
C VAL A 639 1.07 -9.39 33.10
N ASN A 640 1.71 -10.32 33.80
CA ASN A 640 1.15 -11.02 34.95
C ASN A 640 2.16 -11.08 36.10
N ALA A 641 1.89 -10.35 37.18
CA ALA A 641 2.76 -10.29 38.34
C ALA A 641 2.78 -11.59 39.17
N ARG A 642 1.81 -12.49 38.96
CA ARG A 642 1.72 -13.78 39.66
C ARG A 642 2.64 -14.84 39.07
N GLU A 643 3.02 -14.71 37.80
CA GLU A 643 3.87 -15.66 37.11
C GLU A 643 5.34 -15.52 37.56
N ARG A 644 5.91 -16.66 37.97
CA ARG A 644 7.32 -16.77 38.34
C ARG A 644 7.92 -17.95 37.60
N VAL A 645 9.24 -17.90 37.40
CA VAL A 645 9.99 -19.07 36.91
C VAL A 645 9.89 -20.16 37.97
N VAL A 646 9.29 -21.29 37.60
CA VAL A 646 9.10 -22.45 38.50
C VAL A 646 9.98 -23.62 38.11
N GLY A 647 10.42 -23.67 36.86
CA GLY A 647 11.24 -24.75 36.34
C GLY A 647 11.49 -24.57 34.85
N TRP A 648 11.77 -25.68 34.20
CA TRP A 648 12.02 -25.74 32.77
C TRP A 648 11.50 -27.04 32.19
N TYR A 649 11.29 -27.03 30.89
CA TYR A 649 10.88 -28.20 30.15
C TYR A 649 11.87 -28.50 29.04
N HIS A 650 11.92 -29.77 28.66
CA HIS A 650 12.53 -30.14 27.39
C HIS A 650 11.69 -31.20 26.68
N THR A 651 11.74 -31.17 25.35
CA THR A 651 11.08 -32.18 24.52
C THR A 651 12.00 -33.39 24.44
N GLY A 652 11.71 -34.42 25.24
CA GLY A 652 12.48 -35.66 25.32
C GLY A 652 12.58 -36.41 23.98
N PRO A 653 13.26 -37.57 24.00
CA PRO A 653 12.48 -38.74 24.43
C PRO A 653 12.91 -39.34 25.77
N LYS A 654 14.10 -39.00 26.31
CA LYS A 654 14.62 -39.50 27.62
C LYS A 654 15.54 -38.46 28.28
N LEU A 655 15.77 -38.61 29.59
CA LEU A 655 16.74 -37.85 30.38
C LEU A 655 18.17 -38.04 29.85
N HIS A 656 18.94 -36.96 29.88
CA HIS A 656 20.37 -36.91 29.55
C HIS A 656 21.19 -36.49 30.78
N GLN A 657 22.47 -36.89 30.82
CA GLN A 657 23.36 -36.55 31.93
C GLN A 657 23.57 -35.02 32.07
N ASN A 658 23.47 -34.27 30.98
CA ASN A 658 23.63 -32.82 30.94
C ASN A 658 22.51 -32.07 31.67
N ASP A 659 21.36 -32.71 31.86
CA ASP A 659 20.17 -32.07 32.42
C ASP A 659 20.40 -31.64 33.87
N ILE A 660 21.29 -32.33 34.58
CA ILE A 660 21.73 -31.95 35.94
C ILE A 660 22.44 -30.58 35.90
N ALA A 661 23.30 -30.35 34.92
CA ALA A 661 24.05 -29.09 34.77
C ALA A 661 23.11 -27.94 34.35
N ILE A 662 22.18 -28.20 33.44
CA ILE A 662 21.15 -27.23 33.03
C ILE A 662 20.26 -26.87 34.22
N ASN A 663 19.86 -27.85 35.03
CA ASN A 663 19.04 -27.59 36.20
C ASN A 663 19.79 -26.76 37.27
N GLU A 664 21.09 -27.00 37.46
CA GLU A 664 21.90 -26.22 38.41
C GLU A 664 22.06 -24.75 37.98
N LEU A 665 22.13 -24.51 36.68
CA LEU A 665 22.12 -23.17 36.12
C LEU A 665 20.80 -22.44 36.40
N LEU A 666 19.67 -23.12 36.20
CA LEU A 666 18.33 -22.57 36.42
C LEU A 666 17.96 -22.43 37.91
N ARG A 667 18.64 -23.16 38.80
CA ARG A 667 18.50 -23.01 40.25
C ARG A 667 18.82 -21.60 40.76
N ARG A 668 19.56 -20.80 39.98
CA ARG A 668 19.80 -19.37 40.26
C ARG A 668 18.50 -18.54 40.23
N TYR A 669 17.54 -18.93 39.40
CA TYR A 669 16.25 -18.24 39.25
C TYR A 669 15.16 -18.85 40.15
N CYS A 670 15.17 -20.18 40.33
CA CYS A 670 14.24 -20.90 41.19
C CYS A 670 14.96 -21.94 42.05
N PRO A 671 14.97 -21.81 43.40
CA PRO A 671 15.67 -22.77 44.27
C PRO A 671 15.11 -24.19 44.15
N ASN A 672 13.80 -24.32 43.91
CA ASN A 672 13.08 -25.58 43.75
C ASN A 672 12.70 -25.78 42.27
N SER A 673 13.70 -25.77 41.39
CA SER A 673 13.50 -25.95 39.94
C SER A 673 13.04 -27.39 39.63
N ILE A 674 11.90 -27.49 38.94
CA ILE A 674 11.33 -28.74 38.45
C ILE A 674 11.61 -28.87 36.95
N LEU A 675 11.99 -30.08 36.53
CA LEU A 675 12.12 -30.45 35.14
C LEU A 675 10.86 -31.19 34.68
N VAL A 676 10.24 -30.73 33.59
CA VAL A 676 9.12 -31.44 32.97
C VAL A 676 9.53 -31.92 31.57
N ILE A 677 9.44 -33.21 31.34
CA ILE A 677 9.63 -33.81 30.03
C ILE A 677 8.28 -33.87 29.35
N ILE A 678 8.19 -33.23 28.19
CA ILE A 678 6.99 -33.21 27.36
C ILE A 678 7.27 -34.00 26.09
N ASP A 679 6.53 -35.08 25.86
CA ASP A 679 6.66 -35.85 24.63
C ASP A 679 5.94 -35.15 23.47
N ALA A 680 6.72 -34.63 22.51
CA ALA A 680 6.18 -34.00 21.31
C ALA A 680 5.50 -34.99 20.33
N LYS A 681 5.68 -36.31 20.57
CA LYS A 681 5.02 -37.37 19.80
C LYS A 681 4.06 -38.10 20.73
N PRO A 682 2.74 -38.10 20.45
CA PRO A 682 1.79 -38.77 21.31
C PRO A 682 2.06 -40.28 21.33
N LYS A 683 2.13 -40.85 22.53
CA LYS A 683 2.12 -42.30 22.76
C LYS A 683 0.67 -42.78 22.85
N ASP A 684 0.42 -44.04 22.48
CA ASP A 684 -0.95 -44.60 22.43
C ASP A 684 -1.66 -44.66 23.81
N LEU A 685 -0.91 -44.66 24.92
CA LEU A 685 -1.45 -44.71 26.28
C LEU A 685 -0.57 -43.93 27.28
N GLY A 686 -1.21 -43.23 28.22
CA GLY A 686 -0.57 -42.53 29.34
C GLY A 686 -0.62 -41.00 29.21
N LEU A 687 -0.21 -40.31 30.28
CA LEU A 687 0.03 -38.87 30.24
C LEU A 687 1.34 -38.61 29.48
N PRO A 688 1.40 -37.64 28.54
CA PRO A 688 2.61 -37.32 27.78
C PRO A 688 3.63 -36.48 28.56
N THR A 689 3.42 -36.31 29.88
CA THR A 689 4.20 -35.43 30.74
C THR A 689 4.78 -36.18 31.94
N GLU A 690 6.10 -36.12 32.09
CA GLU A 690 6.82 -36.67 33.24
C GLU A 690 7.53 -35.54 33.99
N ALA A 691 7.37 -35.46 35.30
CA ALA A 691 7.98 -34.41 36.13
C ALA A 691 9.08 -34.99 37.01
N TYR A 692 10.19 -34.25 37.13
CA TYR A 692 11.37 -34.66 37.87
C TYR A 692 11.88 -33.52 38.75
N ILE A 693 12.31 -33.87 39.96
CA ILE A 693 13.00 -32.96 40.87
C ILE A 693 14.42 -33.46 41.12
N ALA A 694 15.40 -32.56 41.12
CA ALA A 694 16.78 -32.94 41.40
C ALA A 694 17.03 -33.04 42.90
N VAL A 695 17.41 -34.23 43.36
CA VAL A 695 17.65 -34.55 44.77
C VAL A 695 19.09 -35.04 44.93
N GLU A 696 19.67 -34.77 46.09
CA GLU A 696 21.00 -35.29 46.45
C GLU A 696 20.80 -36.60 47.20
N GLU A 697 21.06 -37.72 46.52
CA GLU A 697 20.99 -39.05 47.14
C GLU A 697 22.31 -39.38 47.84
N VAL A 698 22.17 -39.86 49.08
CA VAL A 698 23.26 -40.46 49.85
C VAL A 698 23.14 -41.97 49.67
N HIS A 699 24.06 -42.57 48.93
CA HIS A 699 24.09 -44.01 48.72
C HIS A 699 24.57 -44.73 49.99
N GLU A 700 23.90 -45.82 50.36
CA GLU A 700 24.31 -46.68 51.48
C GLU A 700 25.65 -47.42 51.20
N ASP A 701 26.04 -47.50 49.93
CA ASP A 701 27.27 -48.15 49.43
C ASP A 701 28.57 -47.34 49.68
N GLY A 702 28.48 -46.17 50.33
CA GLY A 702 29.64 -45.34 50.69
C GLY A 702 30.24 -44.54 49.53
N THR A 703 29.56 -44.46 48.38
CA THR A 703 29.91 -43.57 47.27
C THR A 703 29.62 -42.10 47.62
N PRO A 704 30.35 -41.13 47.03
CA PRO A 704 30.09 -39.71 47.27
C PRO A 704 28.67 -39.33 46.83
N THR A 705 28.11 -38.31 47.48
CA THR A 705 26.76 -37.80 47.19
C THR A 705 26.62 -37.48 45.70
N SER A 706 25.63 -38.09 45.06
CA SER A 706 25.33 -37.87 43.64
C SER A 706 23.97 -37.19 43.50
N LYS A 707 23.89 -36.17 42.63
CA LYS A 707 22.61 -35.55 42.27
C LYS A 707 21.90 -36.45 41.25
N THR A 708 20.72 -36.92 41.60
CA THR A 708 19.83 -37.73 40.74
C THR A 708 18.51 -37.00 40.55
N PHE A 709 17.74 -37.41 39.55
CA PHE A 709 16.38 -36.93 39.35
C PHE A 709 15.40 -37.94 39.93
N GLU A 710 14.59 -37.50 40.89
CA GLU A 710 13.48 -38.26 41.43
C GLU A 710 12.20 -37.88 40.69
N HIS A 711 11.38 -38.88 40.34
CA HIS A 711 10.12 -38.66 39.65
C HIS A 711 9.05 -38.12 40.60
N VAL A 712 8.39 -37.03 40.20
CA VAL A 712 7.27 -36.41 40.93
C VAL A 712 5.97 -36.75 40.20
N PRO A 713 4.89 -37.17 40.89
CA PRO A 713 3.62 -37.44 40.25
C PRO A 713 3.08 -36.19 39.54
N SER A 714 2.73 -36.33 38.26
CA SER A 714 2.16 -35.29 37.41
C SER A 714 0.70 -35.58 37.08
N GLU A 715 -0.11 -34.53 37.00
CA GLU A 715 -1.47 -34.57 36.47
C GLU A 715 -1.70 -33.35 35.56
N ILE A 716 -2.61 -33.49 34.58
CA ILE A 716 -3.01 -32.38 33.71
C ILE A 716 -4.30 -31.81 34.28
N GLY A 717 -4.20 -30.62 34.88
CA GLY A 717 -5.34 -29.80 35.26
C GLY A 717 -5.69 -28.78 34.19
N ALA A 718 -6.82 -28.11 34.37
CA ALA A 718 -7.24 -26.96 33.56
C ALA A 718 -7.85 -25.89 34.47
N GLU A 719 -7.69 -24.62 34.13
CA GLU A 719 -8.51 -23.53 34.70
C GLU A 719 -9.87 -23.47 33.97
N GLU A 720 -10.89 -22.86 34.59
CA GLU A 720 -12.26 -22.78 34.02
C GLU A 720 -12.27 -22.22 32.59
N ALA A 721 -11.43 -21.21 32.31
CA ALA A 721 -11.32 -20.64 30.97
C ALA A 721 -10.70 -21.62 29.96
N GLU A 722 -9.71 -22.41 30.38
CA GLU A 722 -9.04 -23.41 29.54
C GLU A 722 -9.93 -24.63 29.33
N GLU A 723 -10.68 -25.06 30.34
CA GLU A 723 -11.61 -26.17 30.27
C GLU A 723 -12.67 -25.94 29.20
N VAL A 724 -13.27 -24.75 29.17
CA VAL A 724 -14.23 -24.36 28.12
C VAL A 724 -13.58 -24.38 26.73
N GLY A 725 -12.34 -23.90 26.62
CA GLY A 725 -11.59 -23.92 25.36
C GLY A 725 -11.30 -25.33 24.86
N VAL A 726 -10.84 -26.22 25.75
CA VAL A 726 -10.50 -27.60 25.42
C VAL A 726 -11.75 -28.43 25.13
N GLU A 727 -12.82 -28.27 25.91
CA GLU A 727 -14.10 -28.95 25.65
C GLU A 727 -14.62 -28.61 24.25
N HIS A 728 -14.51 -27.34 23.90
CA HIS A 728 -14.91 -26.82 22.61
C HIS A 728 -14.08 -27.42 21.46
N LEU A 729 -12.75 -27.46 21.60
CA LEU A 729 -11.85 -28.08 20.62
C LEU A 729 -12.08 -29.59 20.44
N LEU A 730 -12.57 -30.27 21.48
CA LEU A 730 -12.77 -31.72 21.46
C LEU A 730 -14.18 -32.15 21.03
N ARG A 731 -15.06 -31.22 20.60
CA ARG A 731 -16.45 -31.54 20.19
C ARG A 731 -16.55 -32.57 19.05
N ASP A 732 -15.57 -32.61 18.16
CA ASP A 732 -15.55 -33.54 17.02
C ASP A 732 -15.00 -34.93 17.37
N ILE A 733 -14.28 -35.05 18.49
CA ILE A 733 -13.59 -36.29 18.90
C ILE A 733 -14.28 -36.94 20.11
N LYS A 734 -14.85 -36.15 21.02
CA LYS A 734 -15.58 -36.67 22.18
C LYS A 734 -17.01 -37.03 21.78
N ASP A 735 -17.26 -38.32 21.65
CA ASP A 735 -18.61 -38.87 21.69
C ASP A 735 -19.24 -38.63 23.08
N THR A 736 -19.87 -37.47 23.26
CA THR A 736 -20.71 -37.15 24.43
C THR A 736 -21.91 -38.10 24.58
N THR A 737 -22.16 -38.92 23.55
CA THR A 737 -23.20 -39.96 23.49
C THR A 737 -22.80 -41.27 24.16
N VAL A 738 -21.54 -41.44 24.58
CA VAL A 738 -21.10 -42.63 25.31
C VAL A 738 -21.69 -42.60 26.71
N GLY A 739 -22.70 -43.42 26.96
CA GLY A 739 -23.32 -43.55 28.27
C GLY A 739 -22.30 -43.85 29.39
N SER A 740 -22.63 -43.46 30.62
CA SER A 740 -21.75 -43.60 31.80
C SER A 740 -21.21 -45.01 32.04
N LEU A 741 -21.93 -46.05 31.59
CA LEU A 741 -21.47 -47.44 31.64
C LEU A 741 -20.32 -47.71 30.66
N SER A 742 -20.48 -47.29 29.40
CA SER A 742 -19.49 -47.50 28.35
C SER A 742 -18.18 -46.77 28.68
N GLN A 743 -18.25 -45.56 29.24
CA GLN A 743 -17.06 -44.85 29.74
C GLN A 743 -16.34 -45.64 30.85
N LYS A 744 -17.08 -46.19 31.82
CA LYS A 744 -16.49 -47.00 32.90
C LYS A 744 -15.81 -48.27 32.37
N VAL A 745 -16.43 -48.95 31.40
CA VAL A 745 -15.85 -50.16 30.77
C VAL A 745 -14.58 -49.78 30.00
N THR A 746 -14.61 -48.70 29.24
CA THR A 746 -13.42 -48.19 28.52
C THR A 746 -12.30 -47.84 29.51
N ASN A 747 -12.61 -47.21 30.64
CA ASN A 747 -11.62 -46.89 31.68
C ASN A 747 -11.00 -48.15 32.30
N GLN A 748 -11.79 -49.19 32.57
CA GLN A 748 -11.26 -50.48 33.04
C GLN A 748 -10.34 -51.14 32.00
N LEU A 749 -10.74 -51.12 30.73
CA LEU A 749 -9.93 -51.67 29.63
C LEU A 749 -8.61 -50.91 29.46
N LEU A 750 -8.65 -49.57 29.50
CA LEU A 750 -7.47 -48.72 29.44
C LEU A 750 -6.56 -48.94 30.65
N GLY A 751 -7.13 -49.09 31.85
CA GLY A 751 -6.39 -49.41 33.08
C GLY A 751 -5.64 -50.74 32.96
N LEU A 752 -6.28 -51.79 32.45
CA LEU A 752 -5.63 -53.09 32.23
C LEU A 752 -4.53 -53.02 31.17
N LYS A 753 -4.74 -52.27 30.08
CA LYS A 753 -3.70 -52.03 29.07
C LYS A 753 -2.49 -51.29 29.66
N GLY A 754 -2.74 -50.26 30.48
CA GLY A 754 -1.70 -49.52 31.19
C GLY A 754 -0.88 -50.41 32.13
N LEU A 755 -1.56 -51.23 32.95
CA LEU A 755 -0.92 -52.18 33.85
C LEU A 755 -0.03 -53.19 33.09
N ASN A 756 -0.51 -53.72 31.96
CA ASN A 756 0.29 -54.63 31.12
C ASN A 756 1.55 -53.93 30.56
N SER A 757 1.47 -52.64 30.20
CA SER A 757 2.65 -51.88 29.77
C SER A 757 3.68 -51.77 30.90
N GLN A 758 3.24 -51.35 32.09
CA GLN A 758 4.11 -51.21 33.26
C GLN A 758 4.74 -52.54 33.68
N LEU A 759 3.99 -53.65 33.66
CA LEU A 759 4.52 -54.99 33.94
C LEU A 759 5.59 -55.43 32.91
N ARG A 760 5.42 -55.04 31.63
CA ARG A 760 6.45 -55.29 30.61
C ARG A 760 7.71 -54.47 30.88
N ASP A 761 7.58 -53.24 31.33
CA ASP A 761 8.73 -52.39 31.68
C ASP A 761 9.50 -52.95 32.88
N ILE A 762 8.80 -53.41 33.92
CA ILE A 762 9.41 -54.11 35.07
C ILE A 762 10.13 -55.38 34.59
N LYS A 763 9.50 -56.18 33.72
CA LYS A 763 10.13 -57.37 33.14
C LYS A 763 11.40 -57.00 32.37
N ASN A 764 11.36 -55.97 31.53
CA ASN A 764 12.50 -55.51 30.75
C ASN A 764 13.65 -55.04 31.65
N TYR A 765 13.34 -54.34 32.74
CA TYR A 765 14.33 -53.94 33.74
C TYR A 765 15.00 -55.16 34.39
N LEU A 766 14.21 -56.11 34.89
CA LEU A 766 14.74 -57.34 35.51
C LEU A 766 15.54 -58.19 34.52
N GLN A 767 15.17 -58.22 33.24
CA GLN A 767 15.95 -58.90 32.20
C GLN A 767 17.31 -58.24 31.98
N LYS A 768 17.38 -56.90 31.96
CA LYS A 768 18.66 -56.19 31.82
C LYS A 768 19.59 -56.40 33.00
N VAL A 769 19.02 -56.40 34.21
CA VAL A 769 19.77 -56.69 35.45
C VAL A 769 20.23 -58.15 35.47
N GLY A 770 19.37 -59.09 35.08
CA GLY A 770 19.70 -60.52 35.00
C GLY A 770 20.77 -60.85 33.95
N ASN A 771 20.82 -60.08 32.85
CA ASN A 771 21.86 -60.20 31.82
C ASN A 771 23.17 -59.48 32.19
N GLY A 772 23.20 -58.72 33.28
CA GLY A 772 24.37 -57.96 33.72
C GLY A 772 24.65 -56.66 32.95
N GLU A 773 23.70 -56.17 32.14
CA GLU A 773 23.84 -54.91 31.39
C GLU A 773 23.69 -53.66 32.28
N LEU A 774 22.98 -53.80 33.40
CA LEU A 774 22.72 -52.74 34.37
C LEU A 774 23.07 -53.22 35.79
N PRO A 775 23.68 -52.38 36.64
CA PRO A 775 23.87 -52.70 38.05
C PRO A 775 22.52 -52.81 38.77
N ILE A 776 22.45 -53.67 39.79
CA ILE A 776 21.26 -53.87 40.61
C ILE A 776 21.01 -52.60 41.43
N ASN A 777 19.86 -51.95 41.28
CA ASN A 777 19.39 -50.94 42.22
C ASN A 777 18.55 -51.61 43.31
N HIS A 778 19.09 -51.67 44.53
CA HIS A 778 18.48 -52.32 45.68
C HIS A 778 17.11 -51.74 46.06
N GLN A 779 16.91 -50.42 45.90
CA GLN A 779 15.66 -49.74 46.26
C GLN A 779 14.49 -50.24 45.40
N ILE A 780 14.70 -50.37 44.09
CA ILE A 780 13.68 -50.89 43.17
C ILE A 780 13.38 -52.35 43.49
N THR A 781 14.39 -53.14 43.83
CA THR A 781 14.21 -54.55 44.21
C THR A 781 13.37 -54.71 45.48
N TYR A 782 13.59 -53.85 46.50
CA TYR A 782 12.77 -53.87 47.71
C TYR A 782 11.31 -53.52 47.42
N GLN A 783 11.06 -52.48 46.62
CA GLN A 783 9.69 -52.13 46.21
C GLN A 783 9.01 -53.26 45.43
N LEU A 784 9.73 -53.95 44.54
CA LEU A 784 9.21 -55.11 43.82
C LEU A 784 8.89 -56.29 44.76
N GLN A 785 9.72 -56.53 45.78
CA GLN A 785 9.45 -57.55 46.78
C GLN A 785 8.18 -57.25 47.58
N ASP A 786 7.98 -55.99 47.98
CA ASP A 786 6.76 -55.55 48.66
C ASP A 786 5.52 -55.73 47.79
N ILE A 787 5.60 -55.46 46.49
CA ILE A 787 4.50 -55.70 45.54
C ILE A 787 4.06 -57.17 45.57
N PHE A 788 5.00 -58.11 45.56
CA PHE A 788 4.68 -59.54 45.62
C PHE A 788 4.10 -59.96 46.98
N ASN A 789 4.56 -59.36 48.08
CA ASN A 789 4.04 -59.63 49.42
C ASN A 789 2.60 -59.10 49.62
N LEU A 790 2.22 -58.04 48.92
CA LEU A 790 0.90 -57.41 49.00
C LEU A 790 -0.15 -58.03 48.08
N LEU A 791 0.19 -59.06 47.29
CA LEU A 791 -0.78 -59.73 46.43
C LEU A 791 -1.87 -60.42 47.27
N PRO A 792 -3.16 -60.13 47.05
CA PRO A 792 -4.24 -60.67 47.86
C PRO A 792 -4.45 -62.16 47.56
N ASP A 793 -4.70 -62.94 48.61
CA ASP A 793 -5.12 -64.34 48.48
C ASP A 793 -6.64 -64.41 48.19
N ILE A 794 -6.97 -64.70 46.93
CA ILE A 794 -8.35 -64.72 46.41
C ILE A 794 -9.07 -66.02 46.82
N SER A 795 -8.36 -67.01 47.34
CA SER A 795 -8.90 -68.35 47.63
C SER A 795 -9.49 -68.51 49.03
N HIS A 796 -9.44 -67.47 49.87
CA HIS A 796 -9.93 -67.55 51.24
C HIS A 796 -11.47 -67.51 51.33
N ASP A 797 -12.09 -68.48 52.02
CA ASP A 797 -13.56 -68.65 52.09
C ASP A 797 -14.31 -67.38 52.56
N ASN A 798 -13.79 -66.67 53.56
CA ASN A 798 -14.36 -65.39 54.00
C ASN A 798 -14.45 -64.33 52.87
N PHE A 799 -13.47 -64.29 51.95
CA PHE A 799 -13.51 -63.35 50.83
C PHE A 799 -14.57 -63.74 49.80
N THR A 800 -14.72 -65.03 49.51
CA THR A 800 -15.76 -65.51 48.59
C THR A 800 -17.16 -65.24 49.14
N ASP A 801 -17.39 -65.51 50.43
CA ASP A 801 -18.69 -65.26 51.07
C ASP A 801 -19.05 -63.78 51.07
N THR A 802 -18.10 -62.91 51.43
CA THR A 802 -18.30 -61.45 51.41
C THR A 802 -18.52 -60.90 50.00
N LEU A 803 -17.84 -61.45 48.99
CA LEU A 803 -18.07 -61.11 47.59
C LEU A 803 -19.47 -61.52 47.12
N TYR A 804 -19.95 -62.71 47.50
CA TYR A 804 -21.32 -63.14 47.19
C TYR A 804 -22.36 -62.24 47.84
N ILE A 805 -22.20 -61.89 49.12
CA ILE A 805 -23.10 -60.95 49.81
C ILE A 805 -23.13 -59.60 49.10
N LYS A 806 -21.97 -59.04 48.74
CA LYS A 806 -21.91 -57.75 48.04
C LYS A 806 -22.50 -57.79 46.63
N THR A 807 -22.30 -58.89 45.91
CA THR A 807 -22.91 -59.10 44.59
C THR A 807 -24.43 -59.13 44.70
N ASN A 808 -24.96 -59.80 45.73
CA ASN A 808 -26.40 -59.88 45.98
C ASN A 808 -26.99 -58.50 46.34
N ASP A 809 -26.33 -57.75 47.23
CA ASP A 809 -26.72 -56.37 47.58
C ASP A 809 -26.80 -55.48 46.31
N GLN A 810 -25.79 -55.56 45.45
CA GLN A 810 -25.74 -54.77 44.23
C GLN A 810 -26.80 -55.19 43.20
N MET A 811 -27.08 -56.49 43.10
CA MET A 811 -28.13 -57.03 42.23
C MET A 811 -29.53 -56.55 42.65
N LEU A 812 -29.78 -56.43 43.96
CA LEU A 812 -31.05 -55.89 44.47
C LEU A 812 -31.28 -54.44 44.03
N VAL A 813 -30.24 -53.60 44.08
CA VAL A 813 -30.32 -52.20 43.61
C VAL A 813 -30.59 -52.14 42.11
N VAL A 814 -29.92 -52.99 41.32
CA VAL A 814 -30.15 -53.10 39.87
C VAL A 814 -31.59 -53.51 39.58
N TYR A 815 -32.13 -54.48 40.32
CA TYR A 815 -33.50 -54.94 40.18
C TYR A 815 -34.51 -53.81 40.46
N LEU A 816 -34.35 -53.09 41.57
CA LEU A 816 -35.23 -51.97 41.93
C LEU A 816 -35.19 -50.84 40.90
N ALA A 817 -33.99 -50.47 40.40
CA ALA A 817 -33.83 -49.48 39.34
C ALA A 817 -34.53 -49.90 38.03
N SER A 818 -34.49 -51.20 37.68
CA SER A 818 -35.16 -51.73 36.49
C SER A 818 -36.70 -51.68 36.60
N LEU A 819 -37.23 -51.89 37.80
CA LEU A 819 -38.66 -51.80 38.10
C LEU A 819 -39.14 -50.36 37.95
N VAL A 820 -38.43 -49.40 38.57
CA VAL A 820 -38.72 -47.96 38.44
C VAL A 820 -38.69 -47.52 36.97
N ARG A 821 -37.67 -47.95 36.21
CA ARG A 821 -37.56 -47.64 34.77
C ARG A 821 -38.76 -48.17 33.98
N SER A 822 -39.22 -49.38 34.27
CA SER A 822 -40.40 -49.98 33.62
C SER A 822 -41.67 -49.17 33.90
N ILE A 823 -41.88 -48.73 35.14
CA ILE A 823 -43.05 -47.89 35.52
C ILE A 823 -43.01 -46.55 34.79
N ILE A 824 -41.85 -45.87 34.76
CA ILE A 824 -41.69 -44.58 34.07
C ILE A 824 -41.95 -44.74 32.57
N ALA A 825 -41.39 -45.77 31.95
CA ALA A 825 -41.60 -46.05 30.53
C ALA A 825 -43.08 -46.31 30.21
N LEU A 826 -43.78 -47.06 31.06
CA LEU A 826 -45.21 -47.32 30.92
C LEU A 826 -46.03 -46.03 31.06
N HIS A 827 -45.73 -45.20 32.05
CA HIS A 827 -46.41 -43.92 32.26
C HIS A 827 -46.22 -42.97 31.07
N ASN A 828 -44.99 -42.87 30.55
CA ASN A 828 -44.69 -42.07 29.36
C ASN A 828 -45.43 -42.58 28.11
N LEU A 829 -45.54 -43.91 27.94
CA LEU A 829 -46.30 -44.51 26.85
C LEU A 829 -47.78 -44.13 26.90
N ILE A 830 -48.38 -44.15 28.10
CA ILE A 830 -49.77 -43.74 28.32
C ILE A 830 -49.95 -42.26 27.96
N ASN A 831 -49.06 -41.38 28.43
CA ASN A 831 -49.13 -39.94 28.14
C ASN A 831 -49.00 -39.66 26.64
N ASN A 832 -48.06 -40.32 25.95
CA ASN A 832 -47.89 -40.16 24.50
C ASN A 832 -49.13 -40.62 23.72
N LYS A 833 -49.81 -41.68 24.17
CA LYS A 833 -51.05 -42.15 23.55
C LYS A 833 -52.23 -41.20 23.78
N LEU A 834 -52.32 -40.57 24.95
CA LEU A 834 -53.35 -39.56 25.21
C LEU A 834 -53.17 -38.32 24.34
N THR A 835 -51.93 -37.90 24.06
CA THR A 835 -51.66 -36.75 23.18
C THR A 835 -52.00 -37.01 21.71
N GLU A 836 -51.83 -38.24 21.21
CA GLU A 836 -52.21 -38.60 19.82
C GLU A 836 -53.74 -38.59 19.62
N VAL A 837 -54.53 -38.93 20.65
CA VAL A 837 -55.99 -39.01 20.57
C VAL A 837 -56.68 -37.63 20.56
N CYS A 838 -55.97 -36.54 20.87
CA CYS A 838 -56.50 -35.18 20.84
C CYS A 838 -56.21 -34.41 19.53
N GLN A 839 -55.53 -35.03 18.55
CA GLN A 839 -55.19 -34.43 17.25
C GLN A 839 -56.04 -34.94 16.07
N ASP A 840 -56.91 -35.92 16.28
CA ASP A 840 -58.03 -36.31 15.40
C ASP A 840 -59.36 -35.83 15.99
#